data_AF-A0A1H2NDY9-F1
#
_entry.id   AF-A0A1H2NDY9-F1
#
_cell.length_a   1.000
_cell.length_b   1.000
_cell.length_c   1.000
_cell.angle_alpha   90.00
_cell.angle_beta   90.00
_cell.angle_gamma   90.00
#
_symmetry.space_group_name_H-M   'P 1'
#
loop_
_entity.id
_entity.type
_entity.pdbx_description
1 polymer ?
#
loop_
_entity_poly.entity_id
_entity_poly.type
_entity_poly.pdbx_seq_one_letter_code
_entity_poly.pdbx_strand_id
1 'polypeptide(L)'
;MSSASSVDEQRFRKLLSRNISLPLGLGVISAVFFVSLITYLLSTIQWVEHTDRVINNASEAVKLTVDLETGMRGYLLSGDEHFLDPYETAKPRIGVALQTLLELTADNPVQTDRLRRLQALHQDWTTYAQSMIDLQRTSGDYRSAVKAGRGKRLTDEIRKQYEDVIDTEQQLRTTRNEEVRRTTVWSIGLYLLFIAGVSGLLAYTGRRDLLNLSQSYSANLASQQASARRLEQQAWLRNGQTELAEQVLGQLSLNLLGRNILQFCAQYLGTAVAAIYVREEHGGLKRIASYGFSREQEALEQQIYSEEGIVGQVAQQARLIRLDDVPSDYFKVSSGLGEGLPRSVLVVPTSDDDRVNGVIELGFLRPLSDRDIELLELIAGNIGTSIEAARYRQRLQEVLAETQQLNEELQVQQEELKTANEELEEQSRILKESQAHLETQQVELEQTNEQLAEQAEVLAEQRDAMDLKNSELNQAQIQLEERAVELQRSSKYKSEFLANMSHELRTPLNSSLILAKLLAENPEENLSAEQVKFAESIYSAGNDLLNLINDILDISKVEAGKLEVRPENTSVARLVDGLRGMFQPLATDKSLDFHVELQDGAPAMMFTDRQRLEQVLKNLLSNAVKFTDKGRVSLTVATAPNDGIAFVVRDSGIGIATDQHESIFEAFRQADGTTNRRFGGTGLGLSISRDLAALLGGSISVSSTPGQGSVFTLVLPQQYVEPGEEPVELMSAAPSLDAPTVTPPSLSPLIAEIDIPRFDDDRHKGPFTGRCILVVEDEANFAHILYDLAHELGYHCLVAHGADEGYELATTFIPDAILLDMRLPDHSGLTVLQRLKEHAETRHIPVHVISVEDRVEAAMHMGAVGYAVKPTTREELKDVFARLEAKLTQKVKRVLLVEDDDLQRDSIARLIGDDDIEITAVGLAQEALDQLRTSVFDCMIIDLKLPDMLGNDLLKRMSTEDICSFPPVIVYTGRNLTRDEEAELRKYSRSIIIKGARSPERLLDEVTLFLHKVESRLSHERQKMLKVARSRDKVFEGRKVLLVDDDVRNIFALTSALEHKGAVVVIGRNGREAIEKLNEVEDIDLVLMDVMMPEMDGFEATVEIRKDPRWRKLPIIAVTAKAMKDDQERCLQSGANDYLAKPIDLDRLFSLIRVWLPKMERI
;
A
#
# COMPACT_ATOMS: atom_id res chain seq x y z
N MET A 1 36.45 -36.16 -20.94
CA MET A 1 35.31 -36.95 -20.44
C MET A 1 35.80 -38.00 -19.45
N SER A 2 35.56 -37.81 -18.15
CA SER A 2 35.13 -38.87 -17.21
C SER A 2 34.66 -38.22 -15.89
N SER A 3 33.47 -38.66 -15.47
CA SER A 3 32.77 -38.55 -14.17
C SER A 3 33.41 -37.78 -13.00
N ALA A 4 32.84 -36.62 -12.65
CA ALA A 4 32.88 -36.09 -11.27
C ALA A 4 31.81 -35.01 -11.04
N SER A 5 30.52 -35.35 -11.15
CA SER A 5 29.45 -34.43 -10.71
C SER A 5 28.12 -35.11 -10.34
N SER A 6 28.15 -36.34 -9.81
CA SER A 6 26.99 -36.87 -9.10
C SER A 6 27.13 -36.49 -7.63
N VAL A 7 26.61 -35.31 -7.26
CA VAL A 7 26.28 -35.05 -5.87
C VAL A 7 25.32 -36.16 -5.45
N ASP A 8 25.74 -36.95 -4.47
CA ASP A 8 25.08 -38.15 -3.97
C ASP A 8 23.66 -37.80 -3.47
N GLU A 9 22.68 -37.90 -4.36
CA GLU A 9 21.28 -37.49 -4.16
C GLU A 9 20.65 -38.16 -2.92
N GLN A 10 21.16 -39.35 -2.55
CA GLN A 10 20.79 -40.06 -1.33
C GLN A 10 21.29 -39.36 -0.06
N ARG A 11 22.48 -38.76 -0.06
CA ARG A 11 22.99 -37.99 1.08
C ARG A 11 22.20 -36.69 1.25
N PHE A 12 21.84 -36.03 0.15
CA PHE A 12 21.05 -34.81 0.19
C PHE A 12 19.63 -35.06 0.74
N ARG A 13 18.92 -36.09 0.24
CA ARG A 13 17.60 -36.48 0.79
C ARG A 13 17.66 -36.87 2.27
N LYS A 14 18.72 -37.54 2.70
CA LYS A 14 18.89 -37.97 4.10
C LYS A 14 19.18 -36.79 5.04
N LEU A 15 19.88 -35.76 4.56
CA LEU A 15 20.06 -34.51 5.30
C LEU A 15 18.78 -33.69 5.36
N LEU A 16 18.03 -33.60 4.25
CA LEU A 16 16.77 -32.87 4.19
C LEU A 16 15.70 -33.49 5.08
N SER A 17 15.53 -34.82 5.02
CA SER A 17 14.53 -35.52 5.84
C SER A 17 14.85 -35.42 7.33
N ARG A 18 16.13 -35.52 7.72
CA ARG A 18 16.56 -35.34 9.12
C ARG A 18 16.35 -33.91 9.60
N ASN A 19 16.65 -32.91 8.77
CA ASN A 19 16.51 -31.50 9.16
C ASN A 19 15.06 -31.00 9.17
N ILE A 20 14.14 -31.68 8.49
CA ILE A 20 12.70 -31.34 8.52
C ILE A 20 11.97 -32.15 9.60
N SER A 21 12.29 -33.44 9.76
CA SER A 21 11.59 -34.32 10.73
C SER A 21 11.93 -34.01 12.19
N LEU A 22 13.17 -33.61 12.50
CA LEU A 22 13.59 -33.29 13.88
C LEU A 22 12.83 -32.07 14.43
N PRO A 23 12.80 -30.92 13.74
CA PRO A 23 12.03 -29.76 14.21
C PRO A 23 10.54 -30.04 14.32
N LEU A 24 9.95 -30.78 13.36
CA LEU A 24 8.53 -31.16 13.42
C LEU A 24 8.22 -32.04 14.64
N GLY A 25 9.04 -33.06 14.89
CA GLY A 25 8.88 -33.96 16.03
C GLY A 25 9.02 -33.22 17.37
N LEU A 26 9.99 -32.32 17.48
CA LEU A 26 10.17 -31.47 18.66
C LEU A 26 9.03 -30.46 18.84
N GLY A 27 8.47 -29.93 17.74
CA GLY A 27 7.28 -29.09 17.78
C GLY A 27 6.06 -29.81 18.37
N VAL A 28 5.82 -31.06 17.96
CA VAL A 28 4.72 -31.88 18.51
C VAL A 28 4.90 -32.15 20.01
N ILE A 29 6.12 -32.48 20.46
CA ILE A 29 6.40 -32.70 21.88
C ILE A 29 6.19 -31.42 22.70
N SER A 30 6.62 -30.26 22.16
CA SER A 30 6.40 -28.95 22.79
C SER A 30 4.90 -28.63 22.91
N ALA A 31 4.12 -28.91 21.87
CA ALA A 31 2.68 -28.70 21.87
C ALA A 31 1.96 -29.57 22.93
N VAL A 32 2.30 -30.85 23.04
CA VAL A 32 1.73 -31.76 24.06
C VAL A 32 2.05 -31.27 25.47
N PHE A 33 3.29 -30.86 25.71
CA PHE A 33 3.70 -30.32 27.00
C PHE A 33 2.95 -29.02 27.34
N PHE A 34 2.80 -28.12 26.37
CA PHE A 34 2.06 -26.87 26.52
C PHE A 34 0.58 -27.10 26.83
N VAL A 35 -0.10 -28.01 26.11
CA VAL A 35 -1.51 -28.34 26.35
C VAL A 35 -1.72 -28.92 27.75
N SER A 36 -0.83 -29.80 28.20
CA SER A 36 -0.86 -30.37 29.55
C SER A 36 -0.72 -29.27 30.62
N LEU A 37 0.21 -28.33 30.40
CA LEU A 37 0.44 -27.19 31.30
C LEU A 37 -0.78 -26.28 31.42
N ILE A 38 -1.38 -25.92 30.28
CA ILE A 38 -2.57 -25.07 30.23
C ILE A 38 -3.76 -25.75 30.90
N THR A 39 -3.96 -27.05 30.66
CA THR A 39 -5.05 -27.81 31.29
C THR A 39 -4.91 -27.81 32.81
N TYR A 40 -3.70 -27.96 33.33
CA TYR A 40 -3.42 -27.91 34.76
C TYR A 40 -3.67 -26.52 35.35
N LEU A 41 -3.25 -25.45 34.66
CA LEU A 41 -3.44 -24.07 35.08
C LEU A 41 -4.92 -23.64 35.08
N LEU A 42 -5.68 -24.04 34.06
CA LEU A 42 -7.12 -23.81 34.00
C LEU A 42 -7.87 -24.48 35.16
N SER A 43 -7.49 -25.73 35.49
CA SER A 43 -8.05 -26.45 36.65
C SER A 43 -7.79 -25.72 37.98
N THR A 44 -6.63 -25.08 38.13
CA THR A 44 -6.30 -24.34 39.36
C THR A 44 -7.04 -23.01 39.47
N ILE A 45 -7.29 -22.31 38.35
CA ILE A 45 -8.04 -21.05 38.32
C ILE A 45 -9.52 -21.25 38.69
N GLN A 46 -10.12 -22.38 38.27
CA GLN A 46 -11.53 -22.69 38.58
C GLN A 46 -11.83 -22.69 40.09
N TRP A 47 -10.85 -23.04 40.94
CA TRP A 47 -11.02 -23.01 42.40
C TRP A 47 -11.06 -21.60 43.01
N VAL A 48 -10.42 -20.62 42.36
CA VAL A 48 -10.51 -19.20 42.76
C VAL A 48 -11.88 -18.66 42.36
N GLU A 49 -12.35 -18.98 41.15
CA GLU A 49 -13.67 -18.61 40.67
C GLU A 49 -14.79 -19.20 41.56
N HIS A 50 -14.62 -20.44 42.01
CA HIS A 50 -15.53 -21.09 42.96
C HIS A 50 -15.70 -20.28 44.26
N THR A 51 -14.60 -19.85 44.87
CA THR A 51 -14.63 -19.02 46.08
C THR A 51 -15.30 -17.66 45.84
N ASP A 52 -15.04 -17.02 44.69
CA ASP A 52 -15.70 -15.75 44.34
C ASP A 52 -17.22 -15.92 44.19
N ARG A 53 -17.68 -17.05 43.63
CA ARG A 53 -19.12 -17.38 43.56
C ARG A 53 -19.74 -17.53 44.96
N VAL A 54 -19.06 -18.19 45.90
CA VAL A 54 -19.56 -18.32 47.29
C VAL A 54 -19.68 -16.96 47.97
N ILE A 55 -18.66 -16.10 47.86
CA ILE A 55 -18.65 -14.74 48.47
C ILE A 55 -19.78 -13.88 47.91
N ASN A 56 -20.00 -13.90 46.59
CA ASN A 56 -21.05 -13.12 45.95
C ASN A 56 -22.46 -13.57 46.38
N ASN A 57 -22.71 -14.89 46.41
CA ASN A 57 -23.99 -15.43 46.87
C ASN A 57 -24.23 -15.15 48.37
N ALA A 58 -23.19 -15.19 49.20
CA ALA A 58 -23.28 -14.83 50.62
C ALA A 58 -23.61 -13.34 50.80
N SER A 59 -22.99 -12.47 50.01
CA SER A 59 -23.25 -11.03 50.02
C SER A 59 -24.66 -10.68 49.54
N GLU A 60 -25.18 -11.38 48.53
CA GLU A 60 -26.57 -11.24 48.09
C GLU A 60 -27.54 -11.68 49.20
N ALA A 61 -27.26 -12.78 49.88
CA ALA A 61 -28.08 -13.26 50.99
C ALA A 61 -28.10 -12.29 52.19
N VAL A 62 -26.98 -11.61 52.47
CA VAL A 62 -26.93 -10.51 53.45
C VAL A 62 -27.86 -9.37 53.04
N LYS A 63 -27.84 -8.95 51.77
CA LYS A 63 -28.72 -7.89 51.26
C LYS A 63 -30.19 -8.27 51.38
N LEU A 64 -30.57 -9.50 51.00
CA LEU A 64 -31.93 -10.00 51.15
C LEU A 64 -32.39 -10.03 52.62
N THR A 65 -31.48 -10.31 53.55
CA THR A 65 -31.75 -10.26 55.00
C THR A 65 -32.06 -8.83 55.47
N VAL A 66 -31.37 -7.82 54.91
CA VAL A 66 -31.63 -6.41 55.19
C VAL A 66 -32.97 -5.96 54.60
N ASP A 67 -33.32 -6.40 53.39
CA ASP A 67 -34.60 -6.08 52.76
C ASP A 67 -35.79 -6.68 53.54
N LEU A 68 -35.64 -7.91 54.03
CA LEU A 68 -36.58 -8.54 54.95
C LEU A 68 -36.80 -7.70 56.21
N GLU A 69 -35.71 -7.31 56.88
CA GLU A 69 -35.81 -6.51 58.10
C GLU A 69 -36.42 -5.12 57.86
N THR A 70 -36.02 -4.49 56.75
CA THR A 70 -36.46 -3.13 56.38
C THR A 70 -37.95 -3.13 56.05
N GLY A 71 -38.43 -4.10 55.27
CA GLY A 71 -39.85 -4.21 54.93
C GLY A 71 -40.74 -4.44 56.16
N MET A 72 -40.34 -5.38 57.03
CA MET A 72 -41.06 -5.62 58.28
C MET A 72 -41.07 -4.38 59.19
N ARG A 73 -39.93 -3.70 59.38
CA ARG A 73 -39.88 -2.47 60.20
C ARG A 73 -40.70 -1.33 59.61
N GLY A 74 -40.64 -1.14 58.29
CA GLY A 74 -41.43 -0.12 57.59
C GLY A 74 -42.93 -0.30 57.80
N TYR A 75 -43.40 -1.55 57.71
CA TYR A 75 -44.80 -1.92 57.98
C TYR A 75 -45.19 -1.71 59.45
N LEU A 76 -44.36 -2.12 60.40
CA LEU A 76 -44.64 -1.94 61.83
C LEU A 76 -44.69 -0.46 62.26
N LEU A 77 -44.01 0.43 61.55
CA LEU A 77 -44.01 1.87 61.82
C LEU A 77 -45.16 2.62 61.16
N SER A 78 -45.47 2.27 59.91
CA SER A 78 -46.46 2.98 59.09
C SER A 78 -47.87 2.39 59.17
N GLY A 79 -47.98 1.06 59.33
CA GLY A 79 -49.22 0.31 59.16
C GLY A 79 -49.69 0.15 57.71
N ASP A 80 -48.90 0.62 56.72
CA ASP A 80 -49.24 0.56 55.29
C ASP A 80 -48.60 -0.67 54.64
N GLU A 81 -49.43 -1.52 54.02
CA GLU A 81 -49.03 -2.79 53.40
C GLU A 81 -47.96 -2.62 52.31
N HIS A 82 -47.88 -1.47 51.63
CA HIS A 82 -46.85 -1.23 50.59
C HIS A 82 -45.41 -1.34 51.15
N PHE A 83 -45.21 -1.08 52.45
CA PHE A 83 -43.89 -1.26 53.05
C PHE A 83 -43.49 -2.74 53.24
N LEU A 84 -44.41 -3.70 53.05
CA LEU A 84 -44.10 -5.14 53.06
C LEU A 84 -43.56 -5.66 51.71
N ASP A 85 -43.64 -4.90 50.61
CA ASP A 85 -43.19 -5.35 49.30
C ASP A 85 -41.74 -5.91 49.29
N PRO A 86 -40.75 -5.26 49.96
CA PRO A 86 -39.40 -5.81 50.09
C PRO A 86 -39.35 -7.12 50.89
N TYR A 87 -40.20 -7.27 51.90
CA TYR A 87 -40.28 -8.46 52.75
C TYR A 87 -40.85 -9.66 51.97
N GLU A 88 -41.98 -9.46 51.29
CA GLU A 88 -42.64 -10.51 50.50
C GLU A 88 -41.76 -10.95 49.31
N THR A 89 -41.01 -10.02 48.71
CA THR A 89 -40.08 -10.33 47.60
C THR A 89 -38.82 -11.07 48.08
N ALA A 90 -38.25 -10.69 49.22
CA ALA A 90 -37.00 -11.26 49.72
C ALA A 90 -37.17 -12.62 50.41
N LYS A 91 -38.34 -12.89 51.02
CA LYS A 91 -38.65 -14.12 51.78
C LYS A 91 -38.50 -15.44 51.01
N PRO A 92 -39.00 -15.60 49.78
CA PRO A 92 -38.74 -16.83 49.02
C PRO A 92 -37.30 -16.90 48.50
N ARG A 93 -36.68 -15.75 48.20
CA ARG A 93 -35.32 -15.68 47.63
C ARG A 93 -34.24 -16.06 48.63
N ILE A 94 -34.40 -15.74 49.92
CA ILE A 94 -33.41 -16.10 50.94
C ILE A 94 -33.29 -17.62 51.11
N GLY A 95 -34.41 -18.34 51.00
CA GLY A 95 -34.41 -19.81 51.07
C GLY A 95 -33.60 -20.44 49.93
N VAL A 96 -33.78 -19.93 48.70
CA VAL A 96 -33.01 -20.36 47.53
C VAL A 96 -31.54 -20.01 47.70
N ALA A 97 -31.21 -18.78 48.11
CA ALA A 97 -29.83 -18.34 48.30
C ALA A 97 -29.07 -19.20 49.32
N LEU A 98 -29.71 -19.58 50.43
CA LEU A 98 -29.10 -20.47 51.44
C LEU A 98 -28.88 -21.89 50.92
N GLN A 99 -29.81 -22.41 50.11
CA GLN A 99 -29.66 -23.73 49.50
C GLN A 99 -28.53 -23.73 48.47
N THR A 100 -28.43 -22.69 47.63
CA THR A 100 -27.32 -22.51 46.69
C THR A 100 -25.99 -22.40 47.42
N LEU A 101 -25.91 -21.68 48.54
CA LEU A 101 -24.70 -21.61 49.36
C LEU A 101 -24.31 -22.99 49.92
N LEU A 102 -25.26 -23.79 50.41
CA LEU A 102 -25.00 -25.14 50.89
C LEU A 102 -24.45 -26.08 49.80
N GLU A 103 -24.96 -25.95 48.57
CA GLU A 103 -24.47 -26.70 47.41
C GLU A 103 -23.05 -26.26 47.01
N LEU A 104 -22.81 -24.94 46.96
CA LEU A 104 -21.50 -24.39 46.60
C LEU A 104 -20.42 -24.69 47.65
N THR A 105 -20.77 -24.80 48.94
CA THR A 105 -19.79 -25.10 49.99
C THR A 105 -19.70 -26.59 50.36
N ALA A 106 -20.24 -27.49 49.54
CA ALA A 106 -20.23 -28.93 49.82
C ALA A 106 -18.80 -29.51 49.95
N ASP A 107 -17.80 -28.83 49.38
CA ASP A 107 -16.38 -29.14 49.51
C ASP A 107 -15.80 -28.79 50.90
N ASN A 108 -16.48 -27.92 51.66
CA ASN A 108 -16.04 -27.44 52.96
C ASN A 108 -17.06 -27.80 54.07
N PRO A 109 -16.81 -28.87 54.85
CA PRO A 109 -17.75 -29.33 55.87
C PRO A 109 -17.96 -28.32 57.01
N VAL A 110 -16.97 -27.46 57.30
CA VAL A 110 -17.07 -26.42 58.33
C VAL A 110 -18.02 -25.30 57.88
N GLN A 111 -17.91 -24.86 56.63
CA GLN A 111 -18.82 -23.86 56.04
C GLN A 111 -20.24 -24.40 55.92
N THR A 112 -20.37 -25.66 55.50
CA THR A 112 -21.68 -26.33 55.38
C THR A 112 -22.41 -26.37 56.74
N ASP A 113 -21.69 -26.67 57.84
CA ASP A 113 -22.30 -26.66 59.18
C ASP A 113 -22.72 -25.24 59.62
N ARG A 114 -21.91 -24.22 59.33
CA ARG A 114 -22.26 -22.81 59.59
C ARG A 114 -23.50 -22.38 58.82
N LEU A 115 -23.59 -22.72 57.54
CA LEU A 115 -24.75 -22.39 56.70
C LEU A 115 -26.04 -23.10 57.15
N ARG A 116 -25.96 -24.33 57.66
CA ARG A 116 -27.12 -25.01 58.27
C ARG A 116 -27.61 -24.31 59.54
N ARG A 117 -26.69 -23.82 60.38
CA ARG A 117 -27.05 -23.00 61.56
C ARG A 117 -27.67 -21.68 61.14
N LEU A 118 -27.12 -21.04 60.10
CA LEU A 118 -27.64 -19.81 59.53
C LEU A 118 -29.06 -20.01 58.97
N GLN A 119 -29.33 -21.14 58.31
CA GLN A 119 -30.67 -21.51 57.85
C GLN A 119 -31.67 -21.65 59.00
N ALA A 120 -31.27 -22.27 60.11
CA ALA A 120 -32.11 -22.36 61.32
C ALA A 120 -32.39 -20.98 61.93
N LEU A 121 -31.39 -20.11 62.02
CA LEU A 121 -31.55 -18.73 62.51
C LEU A 121 -32.49 -17.91 61.62
N HIS A 122 -32.40 -18.07 60.30
CA HIS A 122 -33.29 -17.39 59.35
C HIS A 122 -34.74 -17.86 59.47
N GLN A 123 -34.96 -19.16 59.72
CA GLN A 123 -36.28 -19.71 59.97
C GLN A 123 -36.90 -19.15 61.27
N ASP A 124 -36.10 -19.07 62.34
CA ASP A 124 -36.50 -18.48 63.61
C ASP A 124 -36.83 -16.98 63.47
N TRP A 125 -36.02 -16.25 62.70
CA TRP A 125 -36.25 -14.84 62.40
C TRP A 125 -37.50 -14.61 61.56
N THR A 126 -37.74 -15.44 60.54
CA THR A 126 -38.93 -15.37 59.69
C THR A 126 -40.21 -15.63 60.49
N THR A 127 -40.16 -16.61 61.40
CA THR A 127 -41.29 -16.91 62.31
C THR A 127 -41.56 -15.73 63.26
N TYR A 128 -40.51 -15.11 63.79
CA TYR A 128 -40.64 -13.89 64.60
C TYR A 128 -41.24 -12.74 63.78
N ALA A 129 -40.71 -12.45 62.59
CA ALA A 129 -41.17 -11.38 61.71
C ALA A 129 -42.65 -11.53 61.36
N GLN A 130 -43.08 -12.75 60.98
CA GLN A 130 -44.47 -13.05 60.66
C GLN A 130 -45.39 -12.78 61.86
N SER A 131 -44.99 -13.21 63.07
CA SER A 131 -45.78 -12.95 64.28
C SER A 131 -45.93 -11.45 64.60
N MET A 132 -44.94 -10.63 64.26
CA MET A 132 -45.03 -9.17 64.44
C MET A 132 -45.95 -8.53 63.40
N ILE A 133 -45.86 -8.95 62.14
CA ILE A 133 -46.74 -8.51 61.04
C ILE A 133 -48.20 -8.84 61.38
N ASP A 134 -48.46 -10.07 61.86
CA ASP A 134 -49.81 -10.53 62.23
C ASP A 134 -50.36 -9.76 63.45
N LEU A 135 -49.52 -9.47 64.46
CA LEU A 135 -49.89 -8.63 65.59
C LEU A 135 -50.26 -7.21 65.15
N GLN A 136 -49.52 -6.62 64.21
CA GLN A 136 -49.83 -5.30 63.67
C GLN A 136 -51.14 -5.32 62.85
N ARG A 137 -51.38 -6.37 62.03
CA ARG A 137 -52.64 -6.55 61.27
C ARG A 137 -53.86 -6.68 62.18
N THR A 138 -53.72 -7.31 63.35
CA THR A 138 -54.80 -7.54 64.31
C THR A 138 -54.93 -6.43 65.37
N SER A 139 -54.18 -5.33 65.23
CA SER A 139 -54.10 -4.23 66.22
C SER A 139 -53.68 -4.66 67.63
N GLY A 140 -52.88 -5.73 67.73
CA GLY A 140 -52.26 -6.21 68.97
C GLY A 140 -51.03 -5.42 69.42
N ASP A 141 -50.54 -5.65 70.64
CA ASP A 141 -49.35 -4.97 71.16
C ASP A 141 -48.03 -5.57 70.66
N TYR A 142 -47.62 -5.19 69.45
CA TYR A 142 -46.31 -5.53 68.88
C TYR A 142 -45.14 -4.73 69.52
N ARG A 143 -45.42 -3.57 70.14
CA ARG A 143 -44.39 -2.64 70.65
C ARG A 143 -43.65 -3.22 71.84
N SER A 144 -44.33 -3.93 72.73
CA SER A 144 -43.69 -4.64 73.84
C SER A 144 -42.75 -5.76 73.35
N ALA A 145 -43.18 -6.52 72.33
CA ALA A 145 -42.38 -7.59 71.72
C ALA A 145 -41.13 -7.08 70.98
N VAL A 146 -41.22 -5.92 70.32
CA VAL A 146 -40.05 -5.26 69.69
C VAL A 146 -39.11 -4.69 70.75
N LYS A 147 -39.62 -4.08 71.83
CA LYS A 147 -38.79 -3.60 72.96
C LYS A 147 -38.02 -4.71 73.68
N ALA A 148 -38.52 -5.95 73.65
CA ALA A 148 -37.80 -7.13 74.17
C ALA A 148 -36.54 -7.50 73.35
N GLY A 149 -36.31 -6.86 72.20
CA GLY A 149 -35.05 -6.93 71.45
C GLY A 149 -34.75 -8.30 70.83
N ARG A 150 -35.74 -9.19 70.69
CA ARG A 150 -35.55 -10.53 70.12
C ARG A 150 -35.17 -10.49 68.64
N GLY A 151 -35.88 -9.69 67.83
CA GLY A 151 -35.58 -9.53 66.40
C GLY A 151 -34.18 -9.00 66.15
N LYS A 152 -33.76 -7.98 66.91
CA LYS A 152 -32.40 -7.42 66.82
C LYS A 152 -31.32 -8.47 67.13
N ARG A 153 -31.49 -9.27 68.18
CA ARG A 153 -30.53 -10.33 68.53
C ARG A 153 -30.39 -11.38 67.42
N LEU A 154 -31.52 -11.81 66.84
CA LEU A 154 -31.52 -12.77 65.73
C LEU A 154 -30.83 -12.17 64.49
N THR A 155 -31.12 -10.90 64.15
CA THR A 155 -30.46 -10.23 63.02
C THR A 155 -28.95 -10.03 63.24
N ASP A 156 -28.54 -9.61 64.44
CA ASP A 156 -27.12 -9.43 64.78
C ASP A 156 -26.37 -10.79 64.71
N GLU A 157 -27.02 -11.89 65.12
CA GLU A 157 -26.47 -13.24 65.03
C GLU A 157 -26.39 -13.76 63.59
N ILE A 158 -27.43 -13.54 62.77
CA ILE A 158 -27.42 -13.86 61.34
C ILE A 158 -26.32 -13.08 60.60
N ARG A 159 -26.19 -11.77 60.87
CA ARG A 159 -25.14 -10.94 60.25
C ARG A 159 -23.75 -11.45 60.62
N LYS A 160 -23.53 -11.76 61.90
CA LYS A 160 -22.26 -12.33 62.36
C LYS A 160 -21.94 -13.66 61.66
N GLN A 161 -22.93 -14.55 61.49
CA GLN A 161 -22.70 -15.82 60.79
C GLN A 161 -22.37 -15.61 59.30
N TYR A 162 -22.95 -14.62 58.63
CA TYR A 162 -22.57 -14.28 57.25
C TYR A 162 -21.16 -13.68 57.16
N GLU A 163 -20.79 -12.76 58.05
CA GLU A 163 -19.44 -12.20 58.13
C GLU A 163 -18.40 -13.33 58.31
N ASP A 164 -18.67 -14.25 59.24
CA ASP A 164 -17.85 -15.43 59.51
C ASP A 164 -17.66 -16.35 58.28
N VAL A 165 -18.69 -16.51 57.43
CA VAL A 165 -18.64 -17.28 56.18
C VAL A 165 -17.81 -16.55 55.12
N ILE A 166 -18.05 -15.23 54.97
CA ILE A 166 -17.35 -14.38 53.99
C ILE A 166 -15.86 -14.28 54.32
N ASP A 167 -15.50 -14.06 55.59
CA ASP A 167 -14.11 -13.95 56.04
C ASP A 167 -13.32 -15.24 55.78
N THR A 168 -13.96 -16.39 56.03
CA THR A 168 -13.36 -17.71 55.77
C THR A 168 -13.10 -17.91 54.28
N GLU A 169 -14.06 -17.56 53.41
CA GLU A 169 -13.86 -17.62 51.95
C GLU A 169 -12.83 -16.61 51.46
N GLN A 170 -12.76 -15.40 52.02
CA GLN A 170 -11.72 -14.42 51.67
C GLN A 170 -10.32 -14.94 51.99
N GLN A 171 -10.12 -15.62 53.12
CA GLN A 171 -8.85 -16.26 53.47
C GLN A 171 -8.50 -17.44 52.54
N LEU A 172 -9.50 -18.24 52.14
CA LEU A 172 -9.31 -19.29 51.16
C LEU A 172 -8.93 -18.71 49.80
N ARG A 173 -9.55 -17.60 49.39
CA ARG A 173 -9.24 -16.89 48.16
C ARG A 173 -7.78 -16.43 48.11
N THR A 174 -7.29 -15.77 49.17
CA THR A 174 -5.90 -15.30 49.22
C THR A 174 -4.92 -16.46 49.13
N THR A 175 -5.19 -17.56 49.85
CA THR A 175 -4.35 -18.75 49.85
C THR A 175 -4.32 -19.43 48.47
N ARG A 176 -5.50 -19.63 47.86
CA ARG A 176 -5.65 -20.23 46.52
C ARG A 176 -4.99 -19.35 45.45
N ASN A 177 -5.10 -18.03 45.55
CA ASN A 177 -4.48 -17.11 44.59
C ASN A 177 -2.94 -17.13 44.69
N GLU A 178 -2.37 -17.21 45.90
CA GLU A 178 -0.92 -17.39 46.07
C GLU A 178 -0.43 -18.73 45.51
N GLU A 179 -1.23 -19.79 45.68
CA GLU A 179 -0.93 -21.10 45.11
C GLU A 179 -0.99 -21.09 43.58
N VAL A 180 -2.00 -20.46 42.98
CA VAL A 180 -2.09 -20.23 41.53
C VAL A 180 -0.88 -19.46 41.02
N ARG A 181 -0.49 -18.37 41.70
CA ARG A 181 0.69 -17.56 41.31
C ARG A 181 1.97 -18.39 41.36
N ARG A 182 2.19 -19.15 42.43
CA ARG A 182 3.37 -20.02 42.60
C ARG A 182 3.41 -21.08 41.51
N THR A 183 2.30 -21.77 41.30
CA THR A 183 2.18 -22.82 40.27
C THR A 183 2.42 -22.25 38.89
N THR A 184 1.86 -21.08 38.57
CA THR A 184 2.07 -20.39 37.30
C THR A 184 3.54 -20.07 37.05
N VAL A 185 4.25 -19.53 38.05
CA VAL A 185 5.69 -19.21 37.94
C VAL A 185 6.53 -20.47 37.69
N TRP A 186 6.28 -21.57 38.42
CA TRP A 186 6.99 -22.83 38.21
C TRP A 186 6.70 -23.45 36.84
N SER A 187 5.43 -23.42 36.42
CA SER A 187 4.98 -23.89 35.11
C SER A 187 5.65 -23.15 33.96
N ILE A 188 5.72 -21.82 34.02
CA ILE A 188 6.40 -20.98 33.03
C ILE A 188 7.91 -21.27 33.02
N GLY A 189 8.54 -21.36 34.20
CA GLY A 189 9.96 -21.66 34.32
C GLY A 189 10.34 -23.01 33.72
N LEU A 190 9.54 -24.05 33.97
CA LEU A 190 9.75 -25.39 33.42
C LEU A 190 9.61 -25.41 31.89
N TYR A 191 8.64 -24.68 31.35
CA TYR A 191 8.45 -24.55 29.89
C TYR A 191 9.60 -23.81 29.21
N LEU A 192 10.08 -22.70 29.80
CA LEU A 192 11.22 -21.95 29.28
C LEU A 192 12.50 -22.80 29.27
N LEU A 193 12.74 -23.59 30.33
CA LEU A 193 13.88 -24.49 30.41
C LEU A 193 13.81 -25.59 29.35
N PHE A 194 12.61 -26.15 29.12
CA PHE A 194 12.37 -27.12 28.05
C PHE A 194 12.68 -26.52 26.66
N ILE A 195 12.15 -25.33 26.33
CA ILE A 195 12.44 -24.66 25.06
C ILE A 195 13.93 -24.37 24.90
N ALA A 196 14.59 -23.86 25.95
CA ALA A 196 16.01 -23.54 25.91
C ALA A 196 16.86 -24.80 25.65
N GLY A 197 16.53 -25.92 26.29
CA GLY A 197 17.20 -27.21 26.07
C GLY A 197 17.02 -27.73 24.64
N VAL A 198 15.79 -27.66 24.13
CA VAL A 198 15.44 -28.04 22.75
C VAL A 198 16.19 -27.17 21.72
N SER A 199 16.17 -25.86 21.92
CA SER A 199 16.81 -24.89 21.03
C SER A 199 18.33 -25.04 21.03
N GLY A 200 18.93 -25.26 22.21
CA GLY A 200 20.36 -25.54 22.35
C GLY A 200 20.78 -26.81 21.61
N LEU A 201 19.97 -27.87 21.69
CA LEU A 201 20.22 -29.12 20.98
C LEU A 201 20.16 -28.93 19.45
N LEU A 202 19.15 -28.21 18.94
CA LEU A 202 19.02 -27.91 17.51
C LEU A 202 20.14 -26.99 17.00
N ALA A 203 20.55 -26.00 17.78
CA ALA A 203 21.68 -25.13 17.43
C ALA A 203 23.00 -25.92 17.38
N TYR A 204 23.21 -26.86 18.30
CA TYR A 204 24.39 -27.72 18.31
C TYR A 204 24.44 -28.65 17.09
N THR A 205 23.33 -29.30 16.75
CA THR A 205 23.27 -30.18 15.57
C THR A 205 23.39 -29.40 14.27
N GLY A 206 22.72 -28.25 14.15
CA GLY A 206 22.80 -27.37 12.99
C GLY A 206 24.21 -26.83 12.75
N ARG A 207 24.90 -26.37 13.80
CA ARG A 207 26.29 -25.91 13.72
C ARG A 207 27.22 -27.02 13.23
N ARG A 208 27.05 -28.24 13.76
CA ARG A 208 27.87 -29.39 13.34
C ARG A 208 27.68 -29.73 11.87
N ASP A 209 26.45 -29.70 11.37
CA ASP A 209 26.17 -30.00 9.97
C ASP A 209 26.67 -28.89 9.02
N LEU A 210 26.57 -27.61 9.41
CA LEU A 210 27.10 -26.48 8.64
C LEU A 210 28.62 -26.49 8.51
N LEU A 211 29.34 -26.81 9.59
CA LEU A 211 30.80 -26.91 9.57
C LEU A 211 31.28 -28.03 8.63
N ASN A 212 30.60 -29.17 8.63
CA ASN A 212 30.91 -30.28 7.73
C ASN A 212 30.63 -29.92 6.26
N LEU A 213 29.55 -29.16 5.99
CA LEU A 213 29.23 -28.70 4.65
C LEU A 213 30.23 -27.66 4.14
N SER A 214 30.65 -26.73 5.01
CA SER A 214 31.65 -25.71 4.68
C SER A 214 32.98 -26.35 4.27
N GLN A 215 33.46 -27.36 5.01
CA GLN A 215 34.70 -28.07 4.69
C GLN A 215 34.66 -28.82 3.35
N SER A 216 33.50 -29.39 2.98
CA SER A 216 33.37 -30.10 1.70
C SER A 216 33.29 -29.15 0.50
N TYR A 217 32.62 -28.00 0.65
CA TYR A 217 32.56 -26.98 -0.40
C TYR A 217 33.91 -26.32 -0.67
N SER A 218 34.67 -25.98 0.38
CA SER A 218 35.99 -25.37 0.21
C SER A 218 37.00 -26.31 -0.45
N ALA A 219 36.93 -27.61 -0.15
CA ALA A 219 37.73 -28.63 -0.83
C ALA A 219 37.39 -28.76 -2.33
N ASN A 220 36.10 -28.72 -2.68
CA ASN A 220 35.65 -28.78 -4.08
C ASN A 220 36.03 -27.52 -4.88
N LEU A 221 35.92 -26.34 -4.26
CA LEU A 221 36.29 -25.07 -4.90
C LEU A 221 37.79 -25.03 -5.25
N ALA A 222 38.65 -25.50 -4.33
CA ALA A 222 40.08 -25.61 -4.55
C ALA A 222 40.42 -26.57 -5.71
N SER A 223 39.70 -27.68 -5.84
CA SER A 223 39.87 -28.64 -6.95
C SER A 223 39.45 -28.05 -8.31
N GLN A 224 38.37 -27.28 -8.36
CA GLN A 224 37.95 -26.59 -9.58
C GLN A 224 38.94 -25.51 -10.02
N GLN A 225 39.45 -24.70 -9.09
CA GLN A 225 40.45 -23.68 -9.40
C GLN A 225 41.75 -24.29 -9.95
N ALA A 226 42.19 -25.44 -9.40
CA ALA A 226 43.36 -26.16 -9.91
C ALA A 226 43.12 -26.71 -11.34
N SER A 227 41.90 -27.16 -11.64
CA SER A 227 41.54 -27.66 -12.98
C SER A 227 41.44 -26.53 -14.02
N ALA A 228 40.90 -25.37 -13.63
CA ALA A 228 40.81 -24.19 -14.50
C ALA A 228 42.20 -23.69 -14.92
N ARG A 229 43.15 -23.59 -13.98
CA ARG A 229 44.54 -23.18 -14.28
C ARG A 229 45.23 -24.11 -15.29
N ARG A 230 44.97 -25.43 -15.23
CA ARG A 230 45.52 -26.40 -16.19
C ARG A 230 44.96 -26.21 -17.60
N LEU A 231 43.66 -25.94 -17.72
CA LEU A 231 43.01 -25.67 -19.01
C LEU A 231 43.55 -24.40 -19.65
N GLU A 232 43.76 -23.35 -18.86
CA GLU A 232 44.32 -22.07 -19.31
C GLU A 232 45.76 -22.23 -19.84
N GLN A 233 46.60 -23.01 -19.15
CA GLN A 233 47.96 -23.32 -19.62
C GLN A 233 47.96 -24.06 -20.96
N GLN A 234 47.09 -25.05 -21.15
CA GLN A 234 46.99 -25.81 -22.41
C GLN A 234 46.48 -24.95 -23.57
N ALA A 235 45.54 -24.04 -23.31
CA ALA A 235 45.04 -23.10 -24.32
C ALA A 235 46.16 -22.15 -24.80
N TRP A 236 46.96 -21.62 -23.87
CA TRP A 236 48.07 -20.73 -24.19
C TRP A 236 49.13 -21.40 -25.08
N LEU A 237 49.46 -22.68 -24.84
CA LEU A 237 50.45 -23.40 -25.66
C LEU A 237 49.95 -23.61 -27.10
N ARG A 238 48.69 -24.01 -27.28
CA ARG A 238 48.09 -24.25 -28.61
C ARG A 238 47.98 -22.99 -29.45
N ASN A 239 47.62 -21.87 -28.81
CA ASN A 239 47.53 -20.58 -29.50
C ASN A 239 48.91 -20.16 -30.03
N GLY A 240 49.97 -20.31 -29.23
CA GLY A 240 51.34 -19.99 -29.64
C GLY A 240 51.83 -20.80 -30.83
N GLN A 241 51.51 -22.10 -30.90
CA GLN A 241 51.84 -22.92 -32.09
C GLN A 241 51.15 -22.42 -33.35
N THR A 242 49.89 -22.00 -33.23
CA THR A 242 49.05 -21.56 -34.35
C THR A 242 49.56 -20.24 -34.92
N GLU A 243 49.85 -19.26 -34.04
CA GLU A 243 50.33 -17.94 -34.44
C GLU A 243 51.71 -17.98 -35.11
N LEU A 244 52.63 -18.82 -34.62
CA LEU A 244 53.92 -19.02 -35.28
C LEU A 244 53.76 -19.60 -36.70
N ALA A 245 52.87 -20.59 -36.86
CA ALA A 245 52.64 -21.21 -38.16
C ALA A 245 52.15 -20.20 -39.21
N GLU A 246 51.30 -19.24 -38.80
CA GLU A 246 50.83 -18.14 -39.66
C GLU A 246 51.97 -17.19 -40.08
N GLN A 247 52.88 -16.83 -39.17
CA GLN A 247 53.97 -15.87 -39.46
C GLN A 247 55.09 -16.43 -40.35
N VAL A 248 55.23 -17.76 -40.38
CA VAL A 248 56.29 -18.46 -41.11
C VAL A 248 55.85 -18.86 -42.54
N LEU A 249 54.55 -18.90 -42.80
CA LEU A 249 53.97 -19.26 -44.09
C LEU A 249 54.38 -18.28 -45.21
N GLY A 250 54.94 -18.80 -46.31
CA GLY A 250 55.22 -18.03 -47.54
C GLY A 250 56.57 -17.28 -47.60
N GLN A 251 57.44 -17.40 -46.59
CA GLN A 251 58.73 -16.68 -46.56
C GLN A 251 59.79 -17.30 -47.48
N LEU A 252 60.41 -16.48 -48.34
CA LEU A 252 61.33 -16.94 -49.39
C LEU A 252 62.81 -16.95 -48.97
N SER A 253 63.24 -16.07 -48.04
CA SER A 253 64.65 -15.94 -47.63
C SER A 253 64.87 -16.36 -46.17
N LEU A 254 66.05 -16.91 -45.87
CA LEU A 254 66.43 -17.32 -44.51
C LEU A 254 66.42 -16.14 -43.52
N ASN A 255 66.93 -14.96 -43.91
CA ASN A 255 66.98 -13.79 -43.01
C ASN A 255 65.58 -13.28 -42.62
N LEU A 256 64.64 -13.24 -43.59
CA LEU A 256 63.28 -12.77 -43.33
C LEU A 256 62.50 -13.79 -42.49
N LEU A 257 62.67 -15.08 -42.77
CA LEU A 257 62.14 -16.15 -41.93
C LEU A 257 62.67 -16.07 -40.50
N GLY A 258 63.99 -15.91 -40.34
CA GLY A 258 64.63 -15.76 -39.04
C GLY A 258 64.09 -14.56 -38.26
N ARG A 259 63.94 -13.40 -38.91
CA ARG A 259 63.35 -12.20 -38.28
C ARG A 259 61.92 -12.40 -37.83
N ASN A 260 61.06 -13.04 -38.63
CA ASN A 260 59.67 -13.30 -38.24
C ASN A 260 59.59 -14.24 -37.03
N ILE A 261 60.42 -15.29 -37.01
CA ILE A 261 60.49 -16.22 -35.87
C ILE A 261 60.94 -15.49 -34.61
N LEU A 262 61.97 -14.64 -34.70
CA LEU A 262 62.44 -13.85 -33.56
C LEU A 262 61.40 -12.81 -33.11
N GLN A 263 60.65 -12.22 -34.05
CA GLN A 263 59.57 -11.29 -33.76
C GLN A 263 58.40 -11.97 -33.03
N PHE A 264 58.01 -13.18 -33.45
CA PHE A 264 57.05 -14.01 -32.72
C PHE A 264 57.54 -14.27 -31.28
N CYS A 265 58.80 -14.71 -31.11
CA CYS A 265 59.37 -14.94 -29.78
C CYS A 265 59.38 -13.65 -28.94
N ALA A 266 59.70 -12.51 -29.53
CA ALA A 266 59.67 -11.23 -28.84
C ALA A 266 58.24 -10.84 -28.39
N GLN A 267 57.23 -11.03 -29.25
CA GLN A 267 55.84 -10.64 -28.97
C GLN A 267 55.13 -11.63 -28.04
N TYR A 268 55.27 -12.94 -28.27
CA TYR A 268 54.52 -13.98 -27.57
C TYR A 268 55.20 -14.47 -26.28
N LEU A 269 56.54 -14.54 -26.28
CA LEU A 269 57.33 -14.95 -25.11
C LEU A 269 57.93 -13.75 -24.34
N GLY A 270 57.93 -12.54 -24.92
CA GLY A 270 58.51 -11.35 -24.27
C GLY A 270 60.03 -11.37 -24.25
N THR A 271 60.66 -11.96 -25.27
CA THR A 271 62.12 -12.00 -25.39
C THR A 271 62.68 -10.59 -25.68
N ALA A 272 63.74 -10.21 -24.97
CA ALA A 272 64.35 -8.88 -25.07
C ALA A 272 65.54 -8.85 -26.03
N VAL A 273 66.30 -9.94 -26.11
CA VAL A 273 67.40 -10.12 -27.06
C VAL A 273 67.35 -11.54 -27.61
N ALA A 274 67.54 -11.74 -28.92
CA ALA A 274 67.45 -13.07 -29.52
C ALA A 274 68.28 -13.20 -30.79
N ALA A 275 68.76 -14.40 -31.05
CA ALA A 275 69.51 -14.75 -32.25
C ALA A 275 69.08 -16.13 -32.77
N ILE A 276 69.16 -16.30 -34.08
CA ILE A 276 68.93 -17.60 -34.72
C ILE A 276 70.09 -17.92 -35.66
N TYR A 277 70.61 -19.13 -35.51
CA TYR A 277 71.76 -19.66 -36.20
C TYR A 277 71.33 -20.85 -37.06
N VAL A 278 71.78 -20.91 -38.31
CA VAL A 278 71.48 -22.00 -39.25
C VAL A 278 72.75 -22.72 -39.63
N ARG A 279 72.67 -24.04 -39.78
CA ARG A 279 73.80 -24.89 -40.15
C ARG A 279 74.11 -24.78 -41.65
N GLU A 280 75.36 -24.43 -41.95
CA GLU A 280 75.91 -24.36 -43.31
C GLU A 280 76.39 -25.73 -43.80
N GLU A 281 76.61 -25.90 -45.11
CA GLU A 281 77.02 -27.17 -45.73
C GLU A 281 78.35 -27.73 -45.19
N HIS A 282 79.25 -26.85 -44.73
CA HIS A 282 80.53 -27.21 -44.13
C HIS A 282 80.45 -27.52 -42.62
N GLY A 283 79.25 -27.53 -42.04
CA GLY A 283 78.98 -27.96 -40.66
C GLY A 283 78.97 -26.84 -39.60
N GLY A 284 79.47 -25.64 -39.93
CA GLY A 284 79.41 -24.46 -39.05
C GLY A 284 77.99 -23.88 -38.90
N LEU A 285 77.78 -23.08 -37.85
CA LEU A 285 76.54 -22.37 -37.59
C LEU A 285 76.73 -20.88 -37.89
N LYS A 286 75.87 -20.33 -38.76
CA LYS A 286 75.87 -18.91 -39.09
C LYS A 286 74.63 -18.24 -38.55
N ARG A 287 74.80 -17.10 -37.87
CA ARG A 287 73.67 -16.26 -37.44
C ARG A 287 72.98 -15.64 -38.67
N ILE A 288 71.68 -15.90 -38.85
CA ILE A 288 70.89 -15.38 -39.98
C ILE A 288 69.94 -14.24 -39.57
N ALA A 289 69.58 -14.15 -38.30
CA ALA A 289 68.81 -13.03 -37.77
C ALA A 289 69.16 -12.77 -36.30
N SER A 290 68.99 -11.51 -35.91
CA SER A 290 69.13 -11.04 -34.54
C SER A 290 67.97 -10.11 -34.20
N TYR A 291 67.66 -9.96 -32.91
CA TYR A 291 66.62 -9.09 -32.38
C TYR A 291 67.09 -8.50 -31.05
N GLY A 292 66.96 -7.19 -30.85
CA GLY A 292 67.31 -6.52 -29.59
C GLY A 292 68.81 -6.47 -29.26
N PHE A 293 69.68 -6.72 -30.25
CA PHE A 293 71.14 -6.59 -30.11
C PHE A 293 71.57 -5.11 -30.10
N SER A 294 72.67 -4.81 -29.41
CA SER A 294 73.35 -3.53 -29.61
C SER A 294 74.02 -3.52 -30.99
N ARG A 295 74.20 -2.32 -31.57
CA ARG A 295 74.89 -2.16 -32.87
C ARG A 295 76.28 -2.80 -32.92
N GLU A 296 76.98 -2.85 -31.78
CA GLU A 296 78.31 -3.48 -31.66
C GLU A 296 78.23 -5.01 -31.69
N GLN A 297 77.22 -5.59 -31.03
CA GLN A 297 77.06 -7.04 -30.95
C GLN A 297 76.38 -7.63 -32.20
N GLU A 298 75.53 -6.87 -32.87
CA GLU A 298 74.95 -7.23 -34.17
C GLU A 298 76.02 -7.23 -35.28
N ALA A 299 77.05 -6.38 -35.16
CA ALA A 299 78.15 -6.29 -36.12
C ALA A 299 79.18 -7.42 -36.00
N LEU A 300 79.24 -8.14 -34.86
CA LEU A 300 80.03 -9.35 -34.73
C LEU A 300 79.39 -10.48 -35.55
N GLU A 301 79.94 -10.79 -36.72
CA GLU A 301 79.58 -11.99 -37.47
C GLU A 301 80.00 -13.23 -36.68
N GLN A 302 79.03 -13.87 -36.04
CA GLN A 302 79.26 -15.12 -35.35
C GLN A 302 79.03 -16.28 -36.31
N GLN A 303 80.12 -16.69 -36.97
CA GLN A 303 80.24 -18.01 -37.56
C GLN A 303 80.84 -18.91 -36.47
N ILE A 304 79.99 -19.74 -35.86
CA ILE A 304 80.39 -20.62 -34.79
C ILE A 304 80.83 -21.93 -35.43
N TYR A 305 82.11 -22.28 -35.29
CA TYR A 305 82.60 -23.57 -35.75
C TYR A 305 82.00 -24.70 -34.90
N SER A 306 81.80 -25.86 -35.53
CA SER A 306 81.21 -27.03 -34.86
C SER A 306 81.97 -27.30 -33.56
N GLU A 307 81.24 -27.41 -32.43
CA GLU A 307 81.74 -27.65 -31.05
C GLU A 307 82.17 -26.43 -30.22
N GLU A 308 82.05 -25.18 -30.71
CA GLU A 308 82.32 -23.98 -29.88
C GLU A 308 81.07 -23.41 -29.20
N GLY A 309 81.21 -23.08 -27.91
CA GLY A 309 80.20 -22.35 -27.12
C GLY A 309 78.91 -23.12 -26.83
N ILE A 310 78.01 -22.47 -26.10
CA ILE A 310 76.73 -23.07 -25.67
C ILE A 310 75.84 -23.37 -26.89
N VAL A 311 75.83 -22.49 -27.89
CA VAL A 311 75.10 -22.67 -29.15
C VAL A 311 75.61 -23.90 -29.93
N GLY A 312 76.93 -24.08 -30.05
CA GLY A 312 77.53 -25.26 -30.70
C GLY A 312 77.26 -26.55 -29.93
N GLN A 313 77.31 -26.50 -28.59
CA GLN A 313 77.02 -27.64 -27.72
C GLN A 313 75.54 -28.08 -27.82
N VAL A 314 74.59 -27.14 -27.84
CA VAL A 314 73.17 -27.41 -28.09
C VAL A 314 72.96 -28.08 -29.44
N ALA A 315 73.67 -27.60 -30.47
CA ALA A 315 73.56 -28.15 -31.81
C ALA A 315 74.08 -29.60 -31.93
N GLN A 316 75.07 -29.98 -31.12
CA GLN A 316 75.64 -31.33 -31.09
C GLN A 316 74.82 -32.29 -30.23
N GLN A 317 74.39 -31.83 -29.05
CA GLN A 317 73.67 -32.66 -28.09
C GLN A 317 72.17 -32.79 -28.42
N ALA A 318 71.66 -32.00 -29.37
CA ALA A 318 70.24 -31.92 -29.72
C ALA A 318 69.34 -31.71 -28.48
N ARG A 319 69.83 -30.92 -27.52
CA ARG A 319 69.18 -30.68 -26.23
C ARG A 319 69.14 -29.19 -25.92
N LEU A 320 67.97 -28.73 -25.49
CA LEU A 320 67.76 -27.37 -25.00
C LEU A 320 68.57 -27.11 -23.72
N ILE A 321 69.17 -25.93 -23.61
CA ILE A 321 69.93 -25.47 -22.44
C ILE A 321 69.29 -24.19 -21.89
N ARG A 322 69.01 -24.21 -20.59
CA ARG A 322 68.52 -23.08 -19.80
C ARG A 322 69.65 -22.54 -18.92
N LEU A 323 69.85 -21.23 -18.95
CA LEU A 323 70.78 -20.51 -18.09
C LEU A 323 69.99 -19.52 -17.24
N ASP A 324 69.98 -19.74 -15.94
CA ASP A 324 69.43 -18.81 -14.94
C ASP A 324 70.58 -18.00 -14.33
N ASP A 325 70.36 -16.70 -14.11
CA ASP A 325 71.34 -15.77 -13.52
C ASP A 325 72.67 -15.71 -14.31
N VAL A 326 72.56 -15.20 -15.52
CA VAL A 326 73.66 -15.13 -16.48
C VAL A 326 74.76 -14.14 -16.03
N PRO A 327 76.05 -14.46 -16.18
CA PRO A 327 77.16 -13.58 -15.81
C PRO A 327 77.10 -12.19 -16.47
N SER A 328 77.71 -11.19 -15.81
CA SER A 328 77.70 -9.78 -16.21
C SER A 328 78.35 -9.48 -17.56
N ASP A 329 79.04 -10.46 -18.13
CA ASP A 329 79.84 -10.44 -19.36
C ASP A 329 79.21 -11.23 -20.53
N TYR A 330 77.92 -11.60 -20.44
CA TYR A 330 77.15 -12.18 -21.55
C TYR A 330 76.63 -11.09 -22.52
N PHE A 331 75.53 -11.35 -23.24
CA PHE A 331 74.90 -10.35 -24.13
C PHE A 331 74.23 -9.19 -23.38
N LYS A 332 74.25 -7.99 -23.97
CA LYS A 332 73.61 -6.80 -23.40
C LYS A 332 72.33 -6.47 -24.19
N VAL A 333 71.22 -6.31 -23.49
CA VAL A 333 69.98 -5.77 -24.03
C VAL A 333 70.15 -4.25 -24.11
N SER A 334 70.06 -3.68 -25.31
CA SER A 334 70.18 -2.23 -25.50
C SER A 334 68.83 -1.62 -25.85
N SER A 335 68.47 -0.51 -25.18
CA SER A 335 67.29 0.31 -25.44
C SER A 335 67.73 1.76 -25.63
N GLY A 336 66.91 2.57 -26.31
CA GLY A 336 67.13 4.02 -26.42
C GLY A 336 67.17 4.76 -25.09
N LEU A 337 66.77 4.10 -23.99
CA LEU A 337 66.79 4.63 -22.62
C LEU A 337 67.92 4.05 -21.74
N GLY A 338 68.66 3.02 -22.19
CA GLY A 338 69.73 2.40 -21.41
C GLY A 338 70.05 0.95 -21.82
N GLU A 339 71.10 0.38 -21.21
CA GLU A 339 71.51 -1.01 -21.42
C GLU A 339 71.27 -1.85 -20.16
N GLY A 340 70.88 -3.10 -20.33
CA GLY A 340 70.66 -4.06 -19.24
C GLY A 340 71.13 -5.47 -19.60
N LEU A 341 71.25 -6.33 -18.58
CA LEU A 341 71.62 -7.73 -18.76
C LEU A 341 70.37 -8.63 -18.78
N PRO A 342 70.31 -9.68 -19.61
CA PRO A 342 69.25 -10.66 -19.54
C PRO A 342 69.37 -11.44 -18.24
N ARG A 343 68.25 -11.61 -17.56
CA ARG A 343 68.16 -12.37 -16.30
C ARG A 343 68.19 -13.88 -16.52
N SER A 344 67.67 -14.34 -17.65
CA SER A 344 67.74 -15.75 -18.05
C SER A 344 67.86 -15.89 -19.56
N VAL A 345 68.56 -16.92 -20.00
CA VAL A 345 68.79 -17.24 -21.42
C VAL A 345 68.36 -18.67 -21.70
N LEU A 346 67.77 -18.87 -22.87
CA LEU A 346 67.28 -20.15 -23.35
C LEU A 346 67.85 -20.42 -24.75
N VAL A 347 68.53 -21.55 -24.91
CA VAL A 347 69.15 -21.97 -26.17
C VAL A 347 68.51 -23.27 -26.62
N VAL A 348 67.89 -23.26 -27.80
CA VAL A 348 66.99 -24.32 -28.28
C VAL A 348 67.45 -24.82 -29.66
N PRO A 349 67.68 -26.13 -29.85
CA PRO A 349 68.01 -26.68 -31.16
C PRO A 349 66.75 -26.76 -32.03
N THR A 350 66.90 -26.52 -33.32
CA THR A 350 65.84 -26.75 -34.33
C THR A 350 66.25 -27.92 -35.21
N SER A 351 65.30 -28.80 -35.51
CA SER A 351 65.57 -30.01 -36.30
C SER A 351 64.50 -30.26 -37.34
N ASP A 352 64.90 -30.92 -38.42
CA ASP A 352 64.04 -31.49 -39.44
C ASP A 352 64.43 -32.96 -39.61
N ASP A 353 63.46 -33.90 -39.55
CA ASP A 353 63.69 -35.35 -39.56
C ASP A 353 64.86 -35.81 -38.64
N ASP A 354 64.83 -35.39 -37.37
CA ASP A 354 65.84 -35.68 -36.35
C ASP A 354 67.26 -35.13 -36.63
N ARG A 355 67.44 -34.28 -37.65
CA ARG A 355 68.72 -33.62 -37.94
C ARG A 355 68.67 -32.15 -37.53
N VAL A 356 69.57 -31.75 -36.63
CA VAL A 356 69.68 -30.36 -36.18
C VAL A 356 70.18 -29.46 -37.31
N ASN A 357 69.31 -28.59 -37.82
CA ASN A 357 69.60 -27.66 -38.91
C ASN A 357 69.75 -26.21 -38.46
N GLY A 358 69.45 -25.90 -37.19
CA GLY A 358 69.64 -24.58 -36.59
C GLY A 358 69.59 -24.58 -35.07
N VAL A 359 69.84 -23.41 -34.49
CA VAL A 359 69.77 -23.14 -33.04
C VAL A 359 69.21 -21.74 -32.82
N ILE A 360 68.30 -21.60 -31.87
CA ILE A 360 67.73 -20.31 -31.44
C ILE A 360 68.24 -20.01 -30.04
N GLU A 361 68.68 -18.78 -29.82
CA GLU A 361 69.12 -18.26 -28.53
C GLU A 361 68.24 -17.06 -28.15
N LEU A 362 67.63 -17.10 -26.95
CA LEU A 362 66.65 -16.13 -26.48
C LEU A 362 67.02 -15.64 -25.07
N GLY A 363 67.13 -14.33 -24.88
CA GLY A 363 67.42 -13.68 -23.60
C GLY A 363 66.22 -12.88 -23.07
N PHE A 364 65.90 -13.09 -21.80
CA PHE A 364 64.73 -12.52 -21.12
C PHE A 364 65.16 -11.61 -19.97
N LEU A 365 64.47 -10.48 -19.78
CA LEU A 365 64.65 -9.59 -18.61
C LEU A 365 63.91 -10.11 -17.34
N ARG A 366 63.20 -11.22 -17.48
CA ARG A 366 62.43 -11.91 -16.43
C ARG A 366 62.94 -13.35 -16.30
N PRO A 367 62.77 -14.02 -15.15
CA PRO A 367 63.05 -15.45 -15.04
C PRO A 367 62.13 -16.26 -15.97
N LEU A 368 62.66 -17.37 -16.48
CA LEU A 368 61.91 -18.32 -17.32
C LEU A 368 60.92 -19.13 -16.48
N SER A 369 59.69 -19.23 -16.99
CA SER A 369 58.67 -20.13 -16.46
C SER A 369 58.66 -21.46 -17.21
N ASP A 370 58.16 -22.53 -16.58
CA ASP A 370 58.07 -23.85 -17.21
C ASP A 370 57.25 -23.83 -18.51
N ARG A 371 56.25 -22.94 -18.58
CA ARG A 371 55.40 -22.76 -19.75
C ARG A 371 56.16 -22.16 -20.95
N ASP A 372 57.17 -21.33 -20.73
CA ASP A 372 58.00 -20.75 -21.79
C ASP A 372 58.87 -21.83 -22.47
N ILE A 373 59.41 -22.75 -21.67
CA ILE A 373 60.22 -23.88 -22.13
C ILE A 373 59.35 -24.86 -22.91
N GLU A 374 58.18 -25.22 -22.35
CA GLU A 374 57.22 -26.15 -22.95
C GLU A 374 56.74 -25.65 -24.32
N LEU A 375 56.52 -24.35 -24.50
CA LEU A 375 56.17 -23.78 -25.80
C LEU A 375 57.32 -23.92 -26.81
N LEU A 376 58.55 -23.61 -26.40
CA LEU A 376 59.71 -23.63 -27.29
C LEU A 376 60.07 -25.04 -27.75
N GLU A 377 60.01 -26.03 -26.86
CA GLU A 377 60.16 -27.44 -27.23
C GLU A 377 59.09 -27.87 -28.24
N LEU A 378 57.86 -27.37 -28.06
CA LEU A 378 56.71 -27.70 -28.90
C LEU A 378 56.77 -27.06 -30.31
N ILE A 379 57.44 -25.91 -30.48
CA ILE A 379 57.56 -25.22 -31.77
C ILE A 379 58.91 -25.40 -32.47
N ALA A 380 59.95 -25.88 -31.78
CA ALA A 380 61.31 -26.03 -32.31
C ALA A 380 61.38 -26.88 -33.60
N GLY A 381 60.58 -27.96 -33.68
CA GLY A 381 60.49 -28.78 -34.89
C GLY A 381 59.86 -28.03 -36.07
N ASN A 382 58.78 -27.29 -35.84
CA ASN A 382 58.13 -26.49 -36.90
C ASN A 382 59.07 -25.43 -37.47
N ILE A 383 59.90 -24.83 -36.60
CA ILE A 383 60.94 -23.89 -37.03
C ILE A 383 62.01 -24.59 -37.88
N GLY A 384 62.48 -25.77 -37.45
CA GLY A 384 63.46 -26.56 -38.19
C GLY A 384 62.99 -26.88 -39.61
N THR A 385 61.78 -27.43 -39.77
CA THR A 385 61.21 -27.73 -41.09
C THR A 385 61.09 -26.47 -41.97
N SER A 386 60.80 -25.32 -41.36
CA SER A 386 60.66 -24.06 -42.10
C SER A 386 62.00 -23.51 -42.59
N ILE A 387 63.06 -23.63 -41.79
CA ILE A 387 64.44 -23.28 -42.17
C ILE A 387 64.89 -24.11 -43.37
N GLU A 388 64.63 -25.42 -43.36
CA GLU A 388 65.02 -26.32 -44.44
C GLU A 388 64.30 -25.94 -45.75
N ALA A 389 63.00 -25.67 -45.68
CA ALA A 389 62.21 -25.24 -46.83
C ALA A 389 62.70 -23.92 -47.43
N ALA A 390 63.14 -22.95 -46.61
CA ALA A 390 63.71 -21.69 -47.08
C ALA A 390 65.10 -21.87 -47.71
N ARG A 391 65.97 -22.70 -47.12
CA ARG A 391 67.29 -23.02 -47.67
C ARG A 391 67.19 -23.68 -49.05
N TYR A 392 66.27 -24.63 -49.20
CA TYR A 392 66.00 -25.27 -50.48
C TYR A 392 65.59 -24.26 -51.57
N ARG A 393 64.75 -23.26 -51.23
CA ARG A 393 64.33 -22.19 -52.16
C ARG A 393 65.46 -21.23 -52.53
N GLN A 394 66.30 -20.83 -51.57
CA GLN A 394 67.44 -19.95 -51.83
C GLN A 394 68.44 -20.60 -52.79
N ARG A 395 68.76 -21.88 -52.60
CA ARG A 395 69.64 -22.63 -53.51
C ARG A 395 69.12 -22.65 -54.94
N LEU A 396 67.79 -22.73 -55.08
CA LEU A 396 67.10 -22.71 -56.37
C LEU A 396 67.20 -21.31 -57.05
N GLN A 397 67.24 -20.22 -56.29
CA GLN A 397 67.46 -18.85 -56.80
C GLN A 397 68.93 -18.54 -57.14
N GLU A 398 69.88 -19.00 -56.34
CA GLU A 398 71.32 -18.80 -56.61
C GLU A 398 71.73 -19.43 -57.95
N VAL A 399 71.25 -20.65 -58.24
CA VAL A 399 71.48 -21.32 -59.53
C VAL A 399 70.88 -20.53 -60.70
N LEU A 400 69.77 -19.81 -60.49
CA LEU A 400 69.15 -18.91 -61.48
C LEU A 400 69.92 -17.59 -61.64
N ALA A 401 70.45 -17.03 -60.56
CA ALA A 401 71.21 -15.78 -60.57
C ALA A 401 72.61 -15.95 -61.17
N GLU A 402 73.28 -17.08 -60.93
CA GLU A 402 74.56 -17.44 -61.55
C GLU A 402 74.44 -17.51 -63.08
N THR A 403 73.26 -17.88 -63.60
CA THR A 403 72.98 -17.84 -65.04
C THR A 403 72.81 -16.41 -65.60
N GLN A 404 72.49 -15.42 -64.77
CA GLN A 404 72.31 -14.02 -65.17
C GLN A 404 73.57 -13.16 -64.99
N GLN A 405 74.32 -13.34 -63.90
CA GLN A 405 75.50 -12.53 -63.54
C GLN A 405 76.68 -12.72 -64.50
N LEU A 406 76.82 -13.89 -65.12
CA LEU A 406 77.82 -14.11 -66.18
C LEU A 406 77.65 -13.15 -67.38
N ASN A 407 76.48 -12.54 -67.55
CA ASN A 407 76.23 -11.56 -68.61
C ASN A 407 76.63 -10.11 -68.25
N GLU A 408 76.72 -9.72 -66.98
CA GLU A 408 76.91 -8.31 -66.55
C GLU A 408 78.34 -7.97 -66.10
N GLU A 409 79.09 -8.94 -65.57
CA GLU A 409 80.39 -8.72 -64.91
C GLU A 409 81.53 -8.25 -65.86
N LEU A 410 81.29 -8.27 -67.17
CA LEU A 410 82.27 -7.82 -68.16
C LEU A 410 82.40 -6.28 -68.25
N GLN A 411 81.47 -5.51 -67.66
CA GLN A 411 81.26 -4.11 -68.06
C GLN A 411 81.65 -3.04 -67.01
N VAL A 412 81.89 -3.36 -65.73
CA VAL A 412 81.93 -2.34 -64.64
C VAL A 412 83.28 -2.16 -63.89
N GLN A 413 84.24 -3.09 -63.95
CA GLN A 413 85.49 -3.04 -63.14
C GLN A 413 86.41 -1.80 -63.32
N GLN A 414 86.13 -0.87 -64.22
CA GLN A 414 87.05 0.20 -64.60
C GLN A 414 86.98 1.50 -63.76
N GLU A 415 85.95 1.75 -62.95
CA GLU A 415 85.66 3.13 -62.51
C GLU A 415 85.95 3.46 -61.01
N GLU A 416 85.91 2.52 -60.05
CA GLU A 416 85.72 2.88 -58.63
C GLU A 416 86.97 3.15 -57.76
N LEU A 417 88.18 2.79 -58.16
CA LEU A 417 89.37 2.85 -57.28
C LEU A 417 89.84 4.27 -56.88
N LYS A 418 89.24 5.33 -57.44
CA LYS A 418 89.79 6.70 -57.38
C LYS A 418 89.26 7.54 -56.20
N THR A 419 88.14 7.16 -55.57
CA THR A 419 87.34 8.09 -54.75
C THR A 419 87.55 8.02 -53.23
N ALA A 420 88.19 6.97 -52.68
CA ALA A 420 88.11 6.68 -51.24
C ALA A 420 89.17 7.37 -50.32
N ASN A 421 90.17 8.06 -50.88
CA ASN A 421 91.31 8.54 -50.08
C ASN A 421 91.13 9.92 -49.42
N GLU A 422 90.07 10.68 -49.72
CA GLU A 422 89.95 12.09 -49.31
C GLU A 422 89.17 12.30 -47.99
N GLU A 423 88.50 11.29 -47.42
CA GLU A 423 87.48 11.46 -46.36
C GLU A 423 88.00 11.37 -44.89
N LEU A 424 89.26 10.97 -44.67
CA LEU A 424 89.75 10.58 -43.33
C LEU A 424 90.26 11.71 -42.42
N GLU A 425 90.54 12.92 -42.94
CA GLU A 425 91.20 14.00 -42.17
C GLU A 425 90.25 14.81 -41.25
N GLU A 426 88.93 14.75 -41.45
CA GLU A 426 88.00 15.70 -40.81
C GLU A 426 87.49 15.29 -39.41
N GLN A 427 87.51 13.99 -39.05
CA GLN A 427 86.88 13.49 -37.81
C GLN A 427 87.66 13.79 -36.51
N SER A 428 88.95 14.13 -36.57
CA SER A 428 89.80 14.21 -35.36
C SER A 428 89.54 15.44 -34.47
N ARG A 429 88.95 16.52 -35.00
CA ARG A 429 88.82 17.80 -34.28
C ARG A 429 87.67 17.86 -33.26
N ILE A 430 86.62 17.04 -33.44
CA ILE A 430 85.34 17.13 -32.71
C ILE A 430 85.43 16.53 -31.29
N LEU A 431 86.34 15.58 -31.05
CA LEU A 431 86.38 14.84 -29.78
C LEU A 431 86.84 15.65 -28.55
N LYS A 432 87.64 16.70 -28.72
CA LYS A 432 88.25 17.43 -27.59
C LYS A 432 87.29 18.34 -26.83
N GLU A 433 86.20 18.78 -27.45
CA GLU A 433 85.24 19.72 -26.84
C GLU A 433 84.25 19.02 -25.88
N SER A 434 83.95 17.74 -26.13
CA SER A 434 82.98 16.96 -25.34
C SER A 434 83.44 16.65 -23.91
N GLN A 435 84.75 16.63 -23.64
CA GLN A 435 85.30 16.12 -22.38
C GLN A 435 85.19 17.14 -21.23
N ALA A 436 85.29 18.43 -21.51
CA ALA A 436 85.19 19.49 -20.50
C ALA A 436 83.77 19.70 -19.97
N HIS A 437 82.74 19.30 -20.73
CA HIS A 437 81.34 19.47 -20.33
C HIS A 437 80.90 18.44 -19.26
N LEU A 438 81.50 17.25 -19.26
CA LEU A 438 81.12 16.13 -18.38
C LEU A 438 81.53 16.36 -16.92
N GLU A 439 82.69 16.98 -16.66
CA GLU A 439 83.17 17.22 -15.28
C GLU A 439 82.27 18.18 -14.50
N THR A 440 81.61 19.13 -15.20
CA THR A 440 80.74 20.12 -14.54
C THR A 440 79.41 19.49 -14.10
N GLN A 441 78.87 18.54 -14.88
CA GLN A 441 77.62 17.85 -14.54
C GLN A 441 77.75 16.94 -13.30
N GLN A 442 78.95 16.42 -13.04
CA GLN A 442 79.17 15.46 -11.97
C GLN A 442 79.05 16.09 -10.57
N VAL A 443 79.52 17.33 -10.42
CA VAL A 443 79.47 18.08 -9.14
C VAL A 443 78.04 18.49 -8.80
N GLU A 444 77.22 18.85 -9.80
CA GLU A 444 75.82 19.23 -9.59
C GLU A 444 74.97 18.04 -9.11
N LEU A 445 75.25 16.84 -9.64
CA LEU A 445 74.56 15.60 -9.27
C LEU A 445 74.77 15.21 -7.79
N GLU A 446 75.99 15.38 -7.27
CA GLU A 446 76.29 15.05 -5.87
C GLU A 446 75.50 15.92 -4.88
N GLN A 447 75.35 17.23 -5.16
CA GLN A 447 74.54 18.13 -4.32
C GLN A 447 73.04 17.79 -4.34
N THR A 448 72.49 17.41 -5.50
CA THR A 448 71.07 16.98 -5.58
C THR A 448 70.80 15.69 -4.82
N ASN A 449 71.75 14.75 -4.80
CA ASN A 449 71.57 13.48 -4.08
C ASN A 449 71.53 13.68 -2.56
N GLU A 450 72.31 14.60 -2.01
CA GLU A 450 72.31 14.90 -0.58
C GLU A 450 70.99 15.55 -0.13
N GLN A 451 70.43 16.47 -0.93
CA GLN A 451 69.10 17.05 -0.69
C GLN A 451 67.96 16.04 -0.76
N LEU A 452 68.04 15.07 -1.68
CA LEU A 452 67.01 14.02 -1.81
C LEU A 452 66.99 13.08 -0.60
N ALA A 453 68.14 12.81 0.02
CA ALA A 453 68.23 11.97 1.20
C ALA A 453 67.53 12.62 2.41
N GLU A 454 67.73 13.91 2.63
CA GLU A 454 67.09 14.66 3.72
C GLU A 454 65.56 14.74 3.54
N GLN A 455 65.08 14.92 2.29
CA GLN A 455 63.64 14.88 1.99
C GLN A 455 63.01 13.50 2.22
N ALA A 456 63.74 12.41 1.94
CA ALA A 456 63.24 11.06 2.13
C ALA A 456 63.01 10.72 3.62
N GLU A 457 63.85 11.23 4.51
CA GLU A 457 63.74 11.01 5.97
C GLU A 457 62.52 11.73 6.55
N VAL A 458 62.29 13.00 6.16
CA VAL A 458 61.09 13.77 6.58
C VAL A 458 59.80 13.11 6.08
N LEU A 459 59.79 12.59 4.85
CA LEU A 459 58.64 11.87 4.30
C LEU A 459 58.36 10.56 5.04
N ALA A 460 59.37 9.88 5.54
CA ALA A 460 59.21 8.64 6.31
C ALA A 460 58.53 8.93 7.67
N GLU A 461 58.99 9.95 8.40
CA GLU A 461 58.34 10.36 9.66
C GLU A 461 56.90 10.81 9.44
N GLN A 462 56.62 11.54 8.36
CA GLN A 462 55.27 11.98 8.02
C GLN A 462 54.34 10.81 7.66
N ARG A 463 54.87 9.77 7.01
CA ARG A 463 54.12 8.55 6.68
C ARG A 463 53.72 7.78 7.92
N ASP A 464 54.66 7.58 8.85
CA ASP A 464 54.40 6.84 10.09
C ASP A 464 53.37 7.56 10.97
N ALA A 465 53.39 8.90 11.00
CA ALA A 465 52.38 9.71 11.66
C ALA A 465 50.99 9.62 10.99
N MET A 466 50.94 9.53 9.65
CA MET A 466 49.70 9.30 8.89
C MET A 466 49.13 7.90 9.12
N ASP A 467 49.97 6.88 9.20
CA ASP A 467 49.54 5.49 9.43
C ASP A 467 48.90 5.33 10.82
N LEU A 468 49.48 5.97 11.85
CA LEU A 468 48.89 6.01 13.19
C LEU A 468 47.51 6.68 13.17
N LYS A 469 47.39 7.88 12.57
CA LYS A 469 46.11 8.59 12.46
C LYS A 469 45.07 7.83 11.66
N ASN A 470 45.45 7.16 10.58
CA ASN A 470 44.54 6.34 9.79
C ASN A 470 43.99 5.17 10.62
N SER A 471 44.80 4.56 11.48
CA SER A 471 44.34 3.47 12.35
C SER A 471 43.31 3.94 13.39
N GLU A 472 43.52 5.12 13.99
CA GLU A 472 42.58 5.74 14.94
C GLU A 472 41.26 6.14 14.25
N LEU A 473 41.35 6.74 13.06
CA LEU A 473 40.20 7.10 12.24
C LEU A 473 39.37 5.87 11.86
N ASN A 474 40.04 4.78 11.45
CA ASN A 474 39.35 3.55 11.06
C ASN A 474 38.62 2.90 12.27
N GLN A 475 39.21 2.94 13.46
CA GLN A 475 38.53 2.50 14.69
C GLN A 475 37.31 3.36 15.02
N ALA A 476 37.43 4.69 14.91
CA ALA A 476 36.30 5.59 15.14
C ALA A 476 35.18 5.39 14.09
N GLN A 477 35.55 5.14 12.83
CA GLN A 477 34.61 4.86 11.75
C GLN A 477 33.83 3.56 12.00
N ILE A 478 34.51 2.48 12.39
CA ILE A 478 33.86 1.21 12.73
C ILE A 478 32.88 1.37 13.90
N GLN A 479 33.26 2.09 14.96
CA GLN A 479 32.36 2.35 16.10
C GLN A 479 31.14 3.20 15.72
N LEU A 480 31.31 4.19 14.85
CA LEU A 480 30.22 5.01 14.33
C LEU A 480 29.28 4.18 13.47
N GLU A 481 29.82 3.29 12.63
CA GLU A 481 29.04 2.40 11.77
C GLU A 481 28.21 1.39 12.59
N GLU A 482 28.79 0.79 13.64
CA GLU A 482 28.06 -0.08 14.57
C GLU A 482 26.90 0.66 15.27
N ARG A 483 27.14 1.88 15.76
CA ARG A 483 26.07 2.69 16.39
C ARG A 483 24.99 3.12 15.41
N ALA A 484 25.36 3.47 14.18
CA ALA A 484 24.41 3.83 13.13
C ALA A 484 23.50 2.64 12.80
N VAL A 485 24.06 1.43 12.68
CA VAL A 485 23.31 0.20 12.45
C VAL A 485 22.37 -0.12 13.62
N GLU A 486 22.81 0.06 14.87
CA GLU A 486 21.97 -0.16 16.06
C GLU A 486 20.80 0.84 16.14
N LEU A 487 21.06 2.13 15.90
CA LEU A 487 20.04 3.18 15.80
C LEU A 487 19.04 2.92 14.68
N GLN A 488 19.52 2.53 13.49
CA GLN A 488 18.67 2.20 12.35
C GLN A 488 17.79 0.98 12.65
N ARG A 489 18.33 -0.04 13.32
CA ARG A 489 17.57 -1.23 13.73
C ARG A 489 16.50 -0.89 14.76
N SER A 490 16.83 -0.04 15.74
CA SER A 490 15.88 0.45 16.76
C SER A 490 14.75 1.28 16.13
N SER A 491 15.10 2.21 15.22
CA SER A 491 14.12 3.04 14.49
C SER A 491 13.20 2.21 13.59
N LYS A 492 13.75 1.22 12.87
CA LYS A 492 12.98 0.29 12.06
C LYS A 492 12.02 -0.55 12.91
N TYR A 493 12.49 -1.10 14.03
CA TYR A 493 11.66 -1.87 14.95
C TYR A 493 10.52 -1.02 15.56
N LYS A 494 10.81 0.22 15.98
CA LYS A 494 9.79 1.16 16.49
C LYS A 494 8.72 1.45 15.44
N SER A 495 9.13 1.69 14.19
CA SER A 495 8.23 1.96 13.06
C SER A 495 7.34 0.76 12.70
N GLU A 496 7.93 -0.44 12.61
CA GLU A 496 7.21 -1.69 12.30
C GLU A 496 6.24 -2.07 13.43
N PHE A 497 6.66 -1.90 14.69
CA PHE A 497 5.81 -2.16 15.85
C PHE A 497 4.56 -1.27 15.84
N LEU A 498 4.71 0.03 15.58
CA LEU A 498 3.58 0.96 15.56
C LEU A 498 2.64 0.73 14.38
N ALA A 499 3.18 0.40 13.20
CA ALA A 499 2.36 0.03 12.05
C ALA A 499 1.52 -1.21 12.33
N ASN A 500 2.12 -2.25 12.94
CA ASN A 500 1.42 -3.47 13.32
C ASN A 500 0.38 -3.20 14.42
N MET A 501 0.72 -2.45 15.46
CA MET A 501 -0.23 -2.08 16.52
C MET A 501 -1.42 -1.27 15.99
N SER A 502 -1.21 -0.36 15.04
CA SER A 502 -2.34 0.33 14.41
C SER A 502 -3.25 -0.62 13.65
N HIS A 503 -2.70 -1.64 12.98
CA HIS A 503 -3.50 -2.64 12.28
C HIS A 503 -4.35 -3.45 13.27
N GLU A 504 -3.73 -3.96 14.34
CA GLU A 504 -4.38 -4.73 15.40
C GLU A 504 -5.47 -3.96 16.15
N LEU A 505 -5.35 -2.63 16.24
CA LEU A 505 -6.35 -1.77 16.88
C LEU A 505 -7.48 -1.34 15.93
N ARG A 506 -7.19 -1.12 14.65
CA ARG A 506 -8.21 -0.68 13.67
C ARG A 506 -9.23 -1.77 13.38
N THR A 507 -8.80 -3.02 13.27
CA THR A 507 -9.68 -4.14 12.89
C THR A 507 -10.86 -4.34 13.86
N PRO A 508 -10.66 -4.51 15.19
CA PRO A 508 -11.78 -4.65 16.12
C PRO A 508 -12.63 -3.38 16.25
N LEU A 509 -12.02 -2.21 16.06
CA LEU A 509 -12.70 -0.92 16.15
C LEU A 509 -13.65 -0.71 14.97
N ASN A 510 -13.24 -1.09 13.76
CA ASN A 510 -14.03 -0.97 12.55
C ASN A 510 -15.32 -1.81 12.62
N SER A 511 -15.25 -3.07 13.04
CA SER A 511 -16.46 -3.90 13.17
C SER A 511 -17.43 -3.33 14.21
N SER A 512 -16.90 -2.77 15.30
CA SER A 512 -17.70 -2.13 16.36
C SER A 512 -18.38 -0.86 15.88
N LEU A 513 -17.69 -0.05 15.06
CA LEU A 513 -18.23 1.17 14.47
C LEU A 513 -19.34 0.88 13.46
N ILE A 514 -19.19 -0.13 12.61
CA ILE A 514 -20.24 -0.55 11.65
C ILE A 514 -21.51 -0.96 12.41
N LEU A 515 -21.38 -1.79 13.45
CA LEU A 515 -22.53 -2.22 14.25
C LEU A 515 -23.18 -1.05 15.01
N ALA A 516 -22.39 -0.14 15.58
CA ALA A 516 -22.90 1.06 16.23
C ALA A 516 -23.65 1.97 15.24
N LYS A 517 -23.15 2.12 14.02
CA LYS A 517 -23.81 2.88 12.95
C LYS A 517 -25.14 2.25 12.53
N LEU A 518 -25.18 0.93 12.31
CA LEU A 518 -26.41 0.20 11.98
C LEU A 518 -27.47 0.31 13.10
N LEU A 519 -27.05 0.28 14.37
CA LEU A 519 -27.95 0.51 15.50
C LEU A 519 -28.46 1.96 15.56
N ALA A 520 -27.61 2.95 15.22
CA ALA A 520 -28.01 4.35 15.18
C ALA A 520 -29.04 4.64 14.07
N GLU A 521 -28.95 3.97 12.92
CA GLU A 521 -29.89 4.14 11.81
C GLU A 521 -31.31 3.62 12.12
N ASN A 522 -31.45 2.66 13.04
CA ASN A 522 -32.73 2.14 13.56
C ASN A 522 -33.83 1.93 12.49
N PRO A 523 -33.58 1.19 11.40
CA PRO A 523 -34.49 1.09 10.25
C PRO A 523 -35.83 0.39 10.56
N GLU A 524 -35.86 -0.45 11.60
CA GLU A 524 -37.08 -1.13 12.07
C GLU A 524 -37.88 -0.31 13.10
N GLU A 525 -37.39 0.88 13.47
CA GLU A 525 -37.95 1.75 14.52
C GLU A 525 -38.18 1.00 15.86
N ASN A 526 -37.34 0.01 16.18
CA ASN A 526 -37.47 -0.85 17.35
C ASN A 526 -36.63 -0.39 18.55
N LEU A 527 -35.69 0.54 18.34
CA LEU A 527 -34.92 1.21 19.40
C LEU A 527 -35.58 2.52 19.84
N SER A 528 -35.50 2.81 21.13
CA SER A 528 -35.91 4.12 21.67
C SER A 528 -34.95 5.22 21.23
N ALA A 529 -35.41 6.48 21.25
CA ALA A 529 -34.56 7.64 20.93
C ALA A 529 -33.30 7.74 21.83
N GLU A 530 -33.40 7.27 23.07
CA GLU A 530 -32.26 7.23 24.00
C GLU A 530 -31.25 6.14 23.61
N GLN A 531 -31.73 4.97 23.15
CA GLN A 531 -30.88 3.87 22.67
C GLN A 531 -30.17 4.24 21.35
N VAL A 532 -30.84 4.94 20.44
CA VAL A 532 -30.22 5.50 19.23
C VAL A 532 -29.09 6.47 19.61
N LYS A 533 -29.34 7.36 20.58
CA LYS A 533 -28.33 8.30 21.07
C LYS A 533 -27.12 7.61 21.72
N PHE A 534 -27.33 6.46 22.38
CA PHE A 534 -26.22 5.63 22.89
C PHE A 534 -25.40 5.04 21.74
N ALA A 535 -26.04 4.54 20.69
CA ALA A 535 -25.37 4.02 19.51
C ALA A 535 -24.56 5.12 18.79
N GLU A 536 -25.12 6.32 18.62
CA GLU A 536 -24.42 7.49 18.09
C GLU A 536 -23.21 7.89 18.96
N SER A 537 -23.36 7.84 20.28
CA SER A 537 -22.27 8.15 21.21
C SER A 537 -21.13 7.13 21.14
N ILE A 538 -21.46 5.84 21.02
CA ILE A 538 -20.47 4.76 20.82
C ILE A 538 -19.75 4.95 19.48
N TYR A 539 -20.49 5.28 18.42
CA TYR A 539 -19.93 5.55 17.10
C TYR A 539 -18.97 6.75 17.13
N SER A 540 -19.38 7.87 17.74
CA SER A 540 -18.53 9.06 17.90
C SER A 540 -17.25 8.75 18.69
N ALA A 541 -17.38 8.10 19.85
CA ALA A 541 -16.23 7.77 20.70
C ALA A 541 -15.25 6.79 20.03
N GLY A 542 -15.76 5.83 19.25
CA GLY A 542 -14.92 4.93 18.48
C GLY A 542 -14.20 5.64 17.33
N ASN A 543 -14.83 6.61 16.68
CA ASN A 543 -14.20 7.42 15.63
C ASN A 543 -13.09 8.33 16.21
N ASP A 544 -13.32 8.90 17.39
CA ASP A 544 -12.31 9.70 18.10
C ASP A 544 -11.07 8.87 18.47
N LEU A 545 -11.26 7.63 18.91
CA LEU A 545 -10.16 6.71 19.19
C LEU A 545 -9.37 6.36 17.92
N LEU A 546 -10.05 6.23 16.79
CA LEU A 546 -9.41 5.94 15.50
C LEU A 546 -8.53 7.12 15.04
N ASN A 547 -9.03 8.35 15.20
CA ASN A 547 -8.26 9.56 14.93
C ASN A 547 -7.02 9.65 15.82
N LEU A 548 -7.14 9.31 17.11
CA LEU A 548 -5.98 9.26 18.01
C LEU A 548 -4.91 8.25 17.55
N ILE A 549 -5.33 7.07 17.09
CA ILE A 549 -4.39 6.07 16.57
C ILE A 549 -3.69 6.60 15.31
N ASN A 550 -4.41 7.29 14.43
CA ASN A 550 -3.84 7.94 13.25
C ASN A 550 -2.82 9.02 13.63
N ASP A 551 -3.14 9.84 14.63
CA ASP A 551 -2.25 10.89 15.13
C ASP A 551 -0.93 10.33 15.69
N ILE A 552 -0.98 9.22 16.45
CA ILE A 552 0.22 8.54 16.97
C ILE A 552 1.10 7.98 15.84
N LEU A 553 0.47 7.44 14.79
CA LEU A 553 1.20 6.98 13.61
C LEU A 553 1.87 8.12 12.86
N ASP A 554 1.19 9.25 12.72
CA ASP A 554 1.73 10.42 12.03
C ASP A 554 2.96 10.98 12.77
N ILE A 555 2.94 11.07 14.10
CA ILE A 555 4.13 11.42 14.93
C ILE A 555 5.31 10.52 14.57
N SER A 556 5.05 9.22 14.52
CA SER A 556 6.10 8.22 14.35
C SER A 556 6.69 8.23 12.95
N LYS A 557 5.91 8.64 11.95
CA LYS A 557 6.40 8.87 10.57
C LYS A 557 7.23 10.14 10.46
N VAL A 558 6.83 11.20 11.17
CA VAL A 558 7.59 12.47 11.21
C VAL A 558 8.94 12.26 11.89
N GLU A 559 8.99 11.59 13.06
CA GLU A 559 10.25 11.24 13.73
C GLU A 559 11.18 10.39 12.86
N ALA A 560 10.62 9.55 11.98
CA ALA A 560 11.38 8.69 11.08
C ALA A 560 11.80 9.37 9.77
N GLY A 561 11.41 10.64 9.54
CA GLY A 561 11.66 11.37 8.29
C GLY A 561 10.96 10.77 7.06
N LYS A 562 9.90 9.98 7.25
CA LYS A 562 9.18 9.26 6.18
C LYS A 562 7.87 9.94 5.79
N LEU A 563 7.56 11.10 6.36
CA LEU A 563 6.37 11.85 5.99
C LEU A 563 6.68 12.66 4.72
N GLU A 564 6.13 12.25 3.58
CA GLU A 564 6.22 13.00 2.33
C GLU A 564 5.41 14.31 2.41
N VAL A 565 6.05 15.44 2.11
CA VAL A 565 5.40 16.74 1.92
C VAL A 565 4.96 16.84 0.47
N ARG A 566 3.71 17.21 0.22
CA ARG A 566 3.20 17.45 -1.14
C ARG A 566 2.89 18.93 -1.31
N PRO A 567 3.90 19.76 -1.64
CA PRO A 567 3.68 21.19 -1.78
C PRO A 567 2.84 21.49 -3.02
N GLU A 568 1.81 22.30 -2.85
CA GLU A 568 0.91 22.78 -3.88
C GLU A 568 0.67 24.29 -3.75
N ASN A 569 0.25 24.93 -4.85
CA ASN A 569 -0.13 26.34 -4.84
C ASN A 569 -1.47 26.51 -4.09
N THR A 570 -1.39 27.00 -2.87
CA THR A 570 -2.53 27.17 -1.96
C THR A 570 -2.95 28.63 -1.88
N SER A 571 -4.24 28.91 -2.10
CA SER A 571 -4.84 30.23 -1.86
C SER A 571 -5.07 30.44 -0.37
N VAL A 572 -4.44 31.50 0.18
CA VAL A 572 -4.56 31.84 1.61
C VAL A 572 -6.01 32.25 1.95
N ALA A 573 -6.69 32.97 1.06
CA ALA A 573 -8.08 33.36 1.26
C ALA A 573 -9.02 32.16 1.39
N ARG A 574 -8.93 31.18 0.46
CA ARG A 574 -9.75 29.95 0.51
C ARG A 574 -9.49 29.11 1.76
N LEU A 575 -8.23 29.00 2.19
CA LEU A 575 -7.85 28.31 3.42
C LEU A 575 -8.55 28.94 4.64
N VAL A 576 -8.47 30.26 4.73
CA VAL A 576 -9.03 31.06 5.82
C VAL A 576 -10.56 31.00 5.85
N ASP A 577 -11.22 31.06 4.69
CA ASP A 577 -12.67 30.92 4.57
C ASP A 577 -13.15 29.50 4.92
N GLY A 578 -12.40 28.47 4.55
CA GLY A 578 -12.67 27.10 4.97
C GLY A 578 -12.61 26.93 6.50
N LEU A 579 -11.60 27.50 7.15
CA LEU A 579 -11.49 27.49 8.61
C LEU A 579 -12.61 28.31 9.27
N ARG A 580 -13.02 29.43 8.67
CA ARG A 580 -14.16 30.24 9.11
C ARG A 580 -15.45 29.41 9.10
N GLY A 581 -15.77 28.77 7.97
CA GLY A 581 -16.98 27.95 7.83
C GLY A 581 -17.04 26.79 8.83
N MET A 582 -15.89 26.22 9.19
CA MET A 582 -15.83 25.09 10.11
C MET A 582 -15.99 25.49 11.58
N PHE A 583 -15.36 26.59 12.02
CA PHE A 583 -15.33 26.96 13.45
C PHE A 583 -16.40 28.01 13.85
N GLN A 584 -16.99 28.74 12.91
CA GLN A 584 -18.06 29.70 13.21
C GLN A 584 -19.27 29.03 13.90
N PRO A 585 -19.79 27.87 13.44
CA PRO A 585 -20.91 27.21 14.10
C PRO A 585 -20.55 26.71 15.50
N LEU A 586 -19.35 26.14 15.68
CA LEU A 586 -18.88 25.63 16.98
C LEU A 586 -18.70 26.75 18.01
N ALA A 587 -18.16 27.89 17.59
CA ALA A 587 -18.03 29.06 18.45
C ALA A 587 -19.42 29.62 18.83
N THR A 588 -20.34 29.66 17.86
CA THR A 588 -21.72 30.15 18.08
C THR A 588 -22.48 29.25 19.07
N ASP A 589 -22.36 27.92 18.96
CA ASP A 589 -22.96 26.96 19.89
C ASP A 589 -22.44 27.16 21.33
N LYS A 590 -21.15 27.46 21.48
CA LYS A 590 -20.54 27.84 22.76
C LYS A 590 -20.76 29.30 23.17
N SER A 591 -21.48 30.11 22.40
CA SER A 591 -21.66 31.55 22.64
C SER A 591 -20.34 32.33 22.74
N LEU A 592 -19.34 31.96 21.93
CA LEU A 592 -18.06 32.65 21.79
C LEU A 592 -18.07 33.55 20.55
N ASP A 593 -17.38 34.68 20.64
CA ASP A 593 -17.18 35.58 19.50
C ASP A 593 -15.99 35.09 18.66
N PHE A 594 -16.22 34.71 17.40
CA PHE A 594 -15.19 34.20 16.50
C PHE A 594 -14.97 35.12 15.31
N HIS A 595 -13.74 35.59 15.14
CA HIS A 595 -13.35 36.52 14.08
C HIS A 595 -12.12 36.04 13.33
N VAL A 596 -12.15 36.15 12.00
CA VAL A 596 -11.04 35.77 11.13
C VAL A 596 -10.70 36.97 10.25
N GLU A 597 -9.44 37.41 10.31
CA GLU A 597 -8.94 38.63 9.68
C GLU A 597 -7.70 38.33 8.82
N LEU A 598 -7.73 38.81 7.58
CA LEU A 598 -6.60 38.76 6.65
C LEU A 598 -6.04 40.19 6.52
N GLN A 599 -4.79 40.43 6.90
CA GLN A 599 -4.20 41.78 6.88
C GLN A 599 -3.75 42.20 5.47
N ASP A 600 -3.82 43.52 5.21
CA ASP A 600 -3.32 44.14 3.99
C ASP A 600 -1.81 43.89 3.84
N GLY A 601 -1.43 43.09 2.83
CA GLY A 601 -0.05 42.69 2.56
C GLY A 601 0.24 41.20 2.70
N ALA A 602 -0.69 40.40 3.23
CA ALA A 602 -0.57 38.94 3.25
C ALA A 602 -0.52 38.36 1.81
N PRO A 603 0.37 37.39 1.52
CA PRO A 603 0.43 36.78 0.20
C PRO A 603 -0.89 36.12 -0.20
N ALA A 604 -1.33 36.34 -1.45
CA ALA A 604 -2.55 35.71 -1.96
C ALA A 604 -2.38 34.18 -2.15
N MET A 605 -1.16 33.76 -2.48
CA MET A 605 -0.78 32.38 -2.77
C MET A 605 0.47 32.00 -1.97
N MET A 606 0.52 30.75 -1.52
CA MET A 606 1.68 30.12 -0.91
C MET A 606 1.90 28.73 -1.50
N PHE A 607 3.16 28.33 -1.67
CA PHE A 607 3.52 26.98 -2.14
C PHE A 607 3.86 26.12 -0.92
N THR A 608 2.92 25.29 -0.48
CA THR A 608 3.03 24.47 0.74
C THR A 608 2.10 23.25 0.67
N ASP A 609 2.23 22.32 1.60
CA ASP A 609 1.25 21.23 1.75
C ASP A 609 0.01 21.75 2.50
N ARG A 610 -1.06 22.01 1.73
CA ARG A 610 -2.33 22.54 2.25
C ARG A 610 -2.91 21.68 3.37
N GLN A 611 -2.88 20.36 3.21
CA GLN A 611 -3.52 19.44 4.15
C GLN A 611 -2.83 19.50 5.52
N ARG A 612 -1.49 19.55 5.53
CA ARG A 612 -0.71 19.65 6.77
C ARG A 612 -0.84 21.02 7.42
N LEU A 613 -0.87 22.10 6.64
CA LEU A 613 -1.16 23.44 7.15
C LEU A 613 -2.56 23.50 7.80
N GLU A 614 -3.60 22.99 7.12
CA GLU A 614 -4.95 22.90 7.69
C GLU A 614 -4.97 22.12 9.00
N GLN A 615 -4.22 21.01 9.08
CA GLN A 615 -4.14 20.18 10.29
C GLN A 615 -3.58 20.97 11.48
N VAL A 616 -2.49 21.73 11.28
CA VAL A 616 -1.91 22.59 12.32
C VAL A 616 -2.92 23.65 12.78
N LEU A 617 -3.56 24.36 11.84
CA LEU A 617 -4.50 25.44 12.16
C LEU A 617 -5.77 24.94 12.84
N LYS A 618 -6.30 23.78 12.43
CA LYS A 618 -7.44 23.13 13.08
C LYS A 618 -7.12 22.76 14.53
N ASN A 619 -5.93 22.25 14.81
CA ASN A 619 -5.50 21.92 16.17
C ASN A 619 -5.40 23.17 17.06
N LEU A 620 -4.82 24.26 16.56
CA LEU A 620 -4.70 25.51 17.31
C LEU A 620 -6.09 26.14 17.58
N LEU A 621 -6.96 26.21 16.57
CA LEU A 621 -8.30 26.78 16.70
C LEU A 621 -9.23 25.94 17.58
N SER A 622 -9.19 24.61 17.45
CA SER A 622 -9.96 23.70 18.30
C SER A 622 -9.56 23.86 19.76
N ASN A 623 -8.26 23.97 20.06
CA ASN A 623 -7.79 24.25 21.42
C ASN A 623 -8.28 25.62 21.93
N ALA A 624 -8.20 26.67 21.11
CA ALA A 624 -8.69 28.00 21.48
C ALA A 624 -10.20 28.00 21.84
N VAL A 625 -11.04 27.33 21.05
CA VAL A 625 -12.48 27.18 21.30
C VAL A 625 -12.77 26.25 22.49
N LYS A 626 -11.89 25.26 22.72
CA LYS A 626 -12.03 24.29 23.82
C LYS A 626 -11.75 24.92 25.18
N PHE A 627 -10.70 25.74 25.29
CA PHE A 627 -10.23 26.33 26.55
C PHE A 627 -10.74 27.74 26.83
N THR A 628 -11.64 28.25 25.98
CA THR A 628 -12.36 29.51 26.20
C THR A 628 -13.81 29.20 26.53
N ASP A 629 -14.24 29.44 27.77
CA ASP A 629 -15.63 29.24 28.18
C ASP A 629 -16.53 30.43 27.79
N LYS A 630 -16.01 31.66 27.91
CA LYS A 630 -16.67 32.91 27.53
C LYS A 630 -15.63 33.89 26.99
N GLY A 631 -15.95 34.61 25.93
CA GLY A 631 -15.07 35.63 25.34
C GLY A 631 -14.92 35.47 23.85
N ARG A 632 -13.70 35.68 23.33
CA ARG A 632 -13.43 35.71 21.89
C ARG A 632 -12.26 34.81 21.49
N VAL A 633 -12.36 34.26 20.29
CA VAL A 633 -11.28 33.56 19.58
C VAL A 633 -11.08 34.26 18.24
N SER A 634 -9.84 34.51 17.84
CA SER A 634 -9.55 35.14 16.56
C SER A 634 -8.37 34.52 15.83
N LEU A 635 -8.47 34.42 14.50
CA LEU A 635 -7.37 34.06 13.60
C LEU A 635 -6.99 35.29 12.78
N THR A 636 -5.73 35.72 12.89
CA THR A 636 -5.18 36.80 12.06
C THR A 636 -4.08 36.23 11.17
N VAL A 637 -4.14 36.51 9.87
CA VAL A 637 -3.08 36.16 8.91
C VAL A 637 -2.35 37.42 8.47
N ALA A 638 -1.02 37.42 8.64
CA ALA A 638 -0.16 38.57 8.36
C ALA A 638 1.15 38.13 7.70
N THR A 639 1.85 39.07 7.07
CA THR A 639 3.19 38.82 6.49
C THR A 639 4.25 38.79 7.59
N ALA A 640 5.16 37.82 7.53
CA ALA A 640 6.30 37.66 8.42
C ALA A 640 7.62 38.03 7.72
N PRO A 641 8.72 38.32 8.46
CA PRO A 641 10.03 38.56 7.87
C PRO A 641 10.53 37.38 7.00
N ASN A 642 11.36 37.65 5.98
CA ASN A 642 11.90 36.67 5.01
C ASN A 642 10.85 36.00 4.11
N ASP A 643 9.92 36.77 3.53
CA ASP A 643 8.84 36.25 2.68
C ASP A 643 8.03 35.13 3.37
N GLY A 644 7.81 35.27 4.67
CA GLY A 644 7.02 34.32 5.46
C GLY A 644 5.56 34.77 5.63
N ILE A 645 4.71 33.83 6.05
CA ILE A 645 3.32 34.06 6.42
C ILE A 645 3.13 33.65 7.89
N ALA A 646 2.58 34.56 8.68
CA ALA A 646 2.24 34.33 10.08
C ALA A 646 0.73 34.10 10.25
N PHE A 647 0.37 32.97 10.83
CA PHE A 647 -0.99 32.65 11.29
C PHE A 647 -1.04 32.79 12.81
N VAL A 648 -1.76 33.79 13.29
CA VAL A 648 -1.87 34.15 14.71
C VAL A 648 -3.23 33.75 15.24
N VAL A 649 -3.29 32.74 16.10
CA VAL A 649 -4.51 32.27 16.77
C VAL A 649 -4.51 32.84 18.20
N ARG A 650 -5.47 33.70 18.51
CA ARG A 650 -5.63 34.34 19.83
C ARG A 650 -6.93 33.88 20.49
N ASP A 651 -6.86 33.51 21.76
CA ASP A 651 -8.00 33.22 22.62
C ASP A 651 -8.00 34.11 23.86
N SER A 652 -9.17 34.29 24.48
CA SER A 652 -9.34 34.99 25.77
C SER A 652 -9.63 34.03 26.92
N GLY A 653 -9.15 32.79 26.83
CA GLY A 653 -9.42 31.71 27.77
C GLY A 653 -8.58 31.78 29.05
N ILE A 654 -8.39 30.61 29.67
CA ILE A 654 -7.72 30.46 30.98
C ILE A 654 -6.25 30.89 31.00
N GLY A 655 -5.58 30.98 29.84
CA GLY A 655 -4.15 31.23 29.74
C GLY A 655 -3.27 30.09 30.28
N ILE A 656 -1.97 30.16 30.03
CA ILE A 656 -0.97 29.13 30.33
C ILE A 656 0.18 29.76 31.12
N ALA A 657 0.59 29.10 32.22
CA ALA A 657 1.69 29.56 33.06
C ALA A 657 3.04 29.50 32.32
N THR A 658 3.93 30.46 32.58
CA THR A 658 5.18 30.64 31.83
C THR A 658 6.14 29.46 31.96
N ASP A 659 6.14 28.78 33.10
CA ASP A 659 6.91 27.56 33.36
C ASP A 659 6.41 26.35 32.55
N GLN A 660 5.20 26.42 31.99
CA GLN A 660 4.60 25.35 31.21
C GLN A 660 4.71 25.55 29.69
N HIS A 661 5.19 26.71 29.21
CA HIS A 661 5.22 27.05 27.78
C HIS A 661 6.01 26.06 26.91
N GLU A 662 7.11 25.50 27.41
CA GLU A 662 7.84 24.44 26.69
C GLU A 662 7.17 23.07 26.84
N SER A 663 6.66 22.77 28.04
CA SER A 663 6.09 21.46 28.38
C SER A 663 4.80 21.11 27.62
N ILE A 664 4.01 22.12 27.20
CA ILE A 664 2.77 21.89 26.44
C ILE A 664 3.01 21.35 25.02
N PHE A 665 4.25 21.45 24.52
CA PHE A 665 4.64 20.88 23.23
C PHE A 665 5.34 19.52 23.38
N GLU A 666 5.51 18.99 24.59
CA GLU A 666 5.98 17.63 24.82
C GLU A 666 4.83 16.62 24.64
N ALA A 667 5.09 15.51 23.95
CA ALA A 667 4.09 14.47 23.75
C ALA A 667 3.59 13.90 25.09
N PHE A 668 2.27 13.72 25.21
CA PHE A 668 1.59 13.18 26.40
C PHE A 668 1.65 14.04 27.67
N ARG A 669 2.11 15.30 27.59
CA ARG A 669 2.06 16.24 28.71
C ARG A 669 0.86 17.16 28.63
N GLN A 670 0.19 17.36 29.77
CA GLN A 670 -0.95 18.27 29.93
C GLN A 670 -0.69 19.19 31.12
N ALA A 671 -1.10 20.46 30.99
CA ALA A 671 -0.84 21.52 31.96
C ALA A 671 -1.38 21.25 33.37
N ASP A 672 -2.46 20.48 33.54
CA ASP A 672 -3.02 20.11 34.86
C ASP A 672 -3.86 18.81 34.82
N GLY A 673 -3.60 17.88 35.76
CA GLY A 673 -4.28 16.57 35.86
C GLY A 673 -5.73 16.61 36.37
N THR A 674 -6.22 17.75 36.87
CA THR A 674 -7.61 17.95 37.35
C THR A 674 -8.58 18.32 36.22
N THR A 675 -8.07 18.93 35.14
CA THR A 675 -8.80 19.28 33.91
C THR A 675 -9.24 18.07 33.08
N ASN A 676 -8.69 16.88 33.40
CA ASN A 676 -8.89 15.62 32.68
C ASN A 676 -10.35 15.11 32.68
N ARG A 677 -11.18 15.58 33.62
CA ARG A 677 -12.59 15.15 33.72
C ARG A 677 -13.58 15.98 32.89
N ARG A 678 -13.18 17.16 32.38
CA ARG A 678 -14.12 18.11 31.78
C ARG A 678 -13.97 18.28 30.27
N PHE A 679 -12.77 18.06 29.72
CA PHE A 679 -12.46 18.37 28.32
C PHE A 679 -11.52 17.34 27.68
N GLY A 680 -11.81 16.04 27.79
CA GLY A 680 -10.95 14.93 27.31
C GLY A 680 -10.09 15.25 26.08
N GLY A 681 -8.77 15.06 26.21
CA GLY A 681 -7.79 15.35 25.16
C GLY A 681 -6.56 14.48 25.36
N THR A 682 -5.82 14.25 24.28
CA THR A 682 -4.76 13.22 24.22
C THR A 682 -3.38 13.76 24.55
N GLY A 683 -3.23 15.10 24.60
CA GLY A 683 -1.94 15.75 24.84
C GLY A 683 -0.95 15.63 23.67
N LEU A 684 -1.42 15.28 22.47
CA LEU A 684 -0.59 15.10 21.27
C LEU A 684 -0.74 16.21 20.23
N GLY A 685 -1.85 16.95 20.24
CA GLY A 685 -2.16 17.91 19.17
C GLY A 685 -1.12 19.02 19.00
N LEU A 686 -0.57 19.55 20.10
CA LEU A 686 0.44 20.63 20.04
C LEU A 686 1.83 20.12 19.65
N SER A 687 2.23 18.92 20.10
CA SER A 687 3.51 18.32 19.70
C SER A 687 3.51 18.01 18.19
N ILE A 688 2.42 17.41 17.67
CA ILE A 688 2.24 17.16 16.24
C ILE A 688 2.30 18.46 15.44
N SER A 689 1.62 19.49 15.94
CA SER A 689 1.58 20.79 15.25
C SER A 689 2.97 21.40 15.12
N ARG A 690 3.82 21.28 16.15
CA ARG A 690 5.21 21.76 16.12
C ARG A 690 6.05 20.99 15.11
N ASP A 691 5.94 19.66 15.10
CA ASP A 691 6.74 18.81 14.22
C ASP A 691 6.31 18.98 12.74
N LEU A 692 5.00 19.13 12.47
CA LEU A 692 4.49 19.47 11.15
C LEU A 692 4.93 20.87 10.69
N ALA A 693 4.93 21.86 11.58
CA ALA A 693 5.41 23.20 11.24
C ALA A 693 6.90 23.20 10.88
N ALA A 694 7.72 22.45 11.62
CA ALA A 694 9.14 22.27 11.31
C ALA A 694 9.34 21.57 9.96
N LEU A 695 8.55 20.53 9.67
CA LEU A 695 8.55 19.81 8.40
C LEU A 695 8.14 20.68 7.21
N LEU A 696 7.27 21.69 7.42
CA LEU A 696 6.91 22.69 6.41
C LEU A 696 7.91 23.86 6.30
N GLY A 697 9.07 23.77 6.97
CA GLY A 697 10.11 24.80 6.95
C GLY A 697 9.81 26.01 7.84
N GLY A 698 8.92 25.88 8.82
CA GLY A 698 8.50 26.97 9.71
C GLY A 698 8.56 26.62 11.20
N SER A 699 7.86 27.41 12.03
CA SER A 699 7.89 27.25 13.49
C SER A 699 6.59 27.70 14.17
N ILE A 700 6.31 27.14 15.35
CA ILE A 700 5.19 27.56 16.22
C ILE A 700 5.76 28.14 17.51
N SER A 701 5.22 29.28 17.92
CA SER A 701 5.52 29.93 19.20
C SER A 701 4.24 30.21 19.98
N VAL A 702 4.35 30.32 21.30
CA VAL A 702 3.24 30.63 22.21
C VAL A 702 3.60 31.83 23.08
N SER A 703 2.64 32.73 23.28
CA SER A 703 2.69 33.79 24.27
C SER A 703 1.38 33.76 25.05
N SER A 704 1.46 33.50 26.36
CA SER A 704 0.27 33.32 27.20
C SER A 704 0.52 33.79 28.62
N THR A 705 -0.52 34.34 29.25
CA THR A 705 -0.51 34.75 30.67
C THR A 705 -1.77 34.18 31.34
N PRO A 706 -1.65 33.53 32.51
CA PRO A 706 -2.82 32.99 33.22
C PRO A 706 -3.92 34.05 33.43
N GLY A 707 -5.14 33.70 33.02
CA GLY A 707 -6.34 34.54 33.13
C GLY A 707 -6.50 35.61 32.03
N GLN A 708 -5.56 35.74 31.09
CA GLN A 708 -5.63 36.71 29.98
C GLN A 708 -5.76 36.06 28.58
N GLY A 709 -5.81 34.73 28.52
CA GLY A 709 -5.84 33.95 27.28
C GLY A 709 -4.46 33.65 26.70
N SER A 710 -4.44 33.00 25.53
CA SER A 710 -3.20 32.60 24.85
C SER A 710 -3.13 33.09 23.40
N VAL A 711 -1.92 33.25 22.90
CA VAL A 711 -1.62 33.59 21.52
C VAL A 711 -0.64 32.55 20.97
N PHE A 712 -1.08 31.77 19.99
CA PHE A 712 -0.25 30.83 19.24
C PHE A 712 0.06 31.44 17.88
N THR A 713 1.35 31.48 17.51
CA THR A 713 1.81 32.05 16.24
C THR A 713 2.54 30.97 15.45
N LEU A 714 1.98 30.58 14.30
CA LEU A 714 2.61 29.72 13.30
C LEU A 714 3.24 30.60 12.22
N VAL A 715 4.53 30.43 11.96
CA VAL A 715 5.24 31.12 10.88
C VAL A 715 5.72 30.09 9.86
N LEU A 716 5.34 30.26 8.59
CA LEU A 716 5.75 29.41 7.46
C LEU A 716 6.37 30.24 6.34
N PRO A 717 7.30 29.69 5.53
CA PRO A 717 7.77 30.35 4.33
C PRO A 717 6.65 30.42 3.26
N GLN A 718 6.62 31.49 2.46
CA GLN A 718 5.67 31.60 1.34
C GLN A 718 5.91 30.53 0.27
N GLN A 719 7.17 30.11 0.10
CA GLN A 719 7.57 29.05 -0.81
C GLN A 719 8.32 27.96 -0.03
N TYR A 720 7.74 26.76 0.01
CA TYR A 720 8.40 25.59 0.57
C TYR A 720 9.63 25.22 -0.28
N VAL A 721 10.78 25.08 0.40
CA VAL A 721 12.05 24.60 -0.18
C VAL A 721 12.48 23.40 0.65
N GLU A 722 12.84 22.30 -0.02
CA GLU A 722 13.22 21.07 0.65
C GLU A 722 14.56 21.25 1.40
N PRO A 723 14.68 20.80 2.68
CA PRO A 723 15.89 21.01 3.46
C PRO A 723 17.10 20.25 2.86
N GLY A 724 18.04 20.97 2.25
CA GLY A 724 19.28 20.40 1.68
C GLY A 724 19.63 20.87 0.27
N GLU A 725 18.71 21.52 -0.43
CA GLU A 725 19.02 22.24 -1.68
C GLU A 725 19.29 23.72 -1.36
N GLU A 726 20.56 24.13 -1.37
CA GLU A 726 20.89 25.56 -1.37
C GLU A 726 20.39 26.20 -2.69
N PRO A 727 19.83 27.42 -2.65
CA PRO A 727 19.41 28.09 -3.87
C PRO A 727 20.64 28.44 -4.70
N VAL A 728 20.77 27.82 -5.87
CA VAL A 728 21.76 28.22 -6.87
C VAL A 728 21.39 29.63 -7.35
N GLU A 729 22.20 30.63 -7.00
CA GLU A 729 22.10 31.98 -7.55
C GLU A 729 22.19 31.91 -9.09
N LEU A 730 21.05 32.12 -9.76
CA LEU A 730 20.98 32.20 -11.22
C LEU A 730 21.70 33.48 -11.68
N MET A 731 22.89 33.29 -12.25
CA MET A 731 23.65 34.33 -12.94
C MET A 731 22.83 34.96 -14.08
N SER A 732 22.74 36.29 -14.01
CA SER A 732 22.22 37.19 -15.04
C SER A 732 22.95 37.01 -16.39
N ALA A 733 22.21 36.68 -17.45
CA ALA A 733 22.66 36.84 -18.83
C ALA A 733 21.89 37.96 -19.53
N ALA A 734 22.61 38.96 -20.03
CA ALA A 734 22.15 40.00 -20.94
C ALA A 734 22.60 39.66 -22.39
N PRO A 735 22.19 40.42 -23.43
CA PRO A 735 21.12 40.05 -24.36
C PRO A 735 21.64 39.76 -25.78
N SER A 736 20.93 38.95 -26.56
CA SER A 736 21.11 38.85 -28.02
C SER A 736 19.79 39.05 -28.77
N LEU A 737 19.90 39.85 -29.83
CA LEU A 737 18.86 40.47 -30.63
C LEU A 737 18.46 39.62 -31.86
N ASP A 738 17.22 39.85 -32.28
CA ASP A 738 16.63 39.70 -33.62
C ASP A 738 16.03 38.35 -34.06
N ALA A 739 14.74 38.21 -33.75
CA ALA A 739 13.72 37.58 -34.62
C ALA A 739 12.39 38.36 -34.47
N PRO A 740 11.54 38.44 -35.52
CA PRO A 740 10.54 39.50 -35.67
C PRO A 740 9.31 39.30 -34.77
N THR A 741 8.87 40.44 -34.23
CA THR A 741 7.67 40.69 -33.43
C THR A 741 6.37 40.18 -34.07
N VAL A 742 5.80 39.15 -33.46
CA VAL A 742 4.35 38.97 -33.37
C VAL A 742 3.95 39.40 -31.96
N THR A 743 3.20 40.49 -31.84
CA THR A 743 2.59 40.98 -30.60
C THR A 743 1.66 39.92 -29.99
N PRO A 744 1.94 39.40 -28.79
CA PRO A 744 0.93 38.76 -27.95
C PRO A 744 0.21 39.84 -27.13
N PRO A 745 -1.13 39.79 -26.99
CA PRO A 745 -1.84 40.64 -26.06
C PRO A 745 -1.46 40.28 -24.61
N SER A 746 -1.58 41.28 -23.73
CA SER A 746 -1.41 41.23 -22.27
C SER A 746 -1.84 39.91 -21.62
N LEU A 747 -0.88 39.18 -21.06
CA LEU A 747 -1.13 38.01 -20.20
C LEU A 747 -1.36 38.48 -18.76
N SER A 748 -2.63 38.68 -18.42
CA SER A 748 -3.15 38.48 -17.06
C SER A 748 -3.11 36.98 -16.72
N PRO A 749 -2.88 36.58 -15.46
CA PRO A 749 -2.67 35.18 -15.11
C PRO A 749 -4.01 34.44 -15.06
N LEU A 750 -4.19 33.46 -15.94
CA LEU A 750 -5.23 32.43 -15.84
C LEU A 750 -4.63 31.22 -15.10
N ILE A 751 -4.87 31.12 -13.80
CA ILE A 751 -5.42 29.85 -13.29
C ILE A 751 -6.91 30.04 -13.51
N ALA A 752 -7.40 29.46 -14.59
CA ALA A 752 -8.80 29.26 -14.78
C ALA A 752 -9.30 28.44 -13.56
N GLU A 753 -10.05 29.09 -12.66
CA GLU A 753 -11.34 28.49 -12.33
C GLU A 753 -11.95 28.08 -13.66
N ILE A 754 -12.57 26.91 -13.75
CA ILE A 754 -13.46 26.70 -14.89
C ILE A 754 -14.58 27.72 -14.68
N ASP A 755 -14.34 28.94 -15.16
CA ASP A 755 -15.27 30.03 -15.27
C ASP A 755 -16.12 29.61 -16.46
N ILE A 756 -17.02 28.66 -16.19
CA ILE A 756 -18.07 28.31 -17.13
C ILE A 756 -18.81 29.63 -17.32
N PRO A 757 -18.89 30.19 -18.54
CA PRO A 757 -19.50 31.50 -18.76
C PRO A 757 -20.92 31.52 -18.18
N ARG A 758 -21.06 32.06 -16.96
CA ARG A 758 -22.34 32.18 -16.28
C ARG A 758 -23.04 33.38 -16.88
N PHE A 759 -24.12 33.15 -17.60
CA PHE A 759 -25.07 34.21 -17.88
C PHE A 759 -26.08 34.25 -16.72
N ASP A 760 -26.52 35.46 -16.36
CA ASP A 760 -27.54 35.64 -15.32
C ASP A 760 -28.83 34.93 -15.75
N ASP A 761 -29.27 33.96 -14.93
CA ASP A 761 -30.54 33.26 -15.11
C ASP A 761 -31.66 33.92 -14.30
N ASP A 762 -32.81 33.25 -14.16
CA ASP A 762 -33.96 33.80 -13.45
C ASP A 762 -33.94 33.62 -11.92
N ARG A 763 -32.86 33.10 -11.30
CA ARG A 763 -32.82 32.77 -9.85
C ARG A 763 -33.18 33.93 -8.92
N HIS A 764 -32.92 35.17 -9.34
CA HIS A 764 -33.23 36.38 -8.57
C HIS A 764 -34.70 36.82 -8.63
N LYS A 765 -35.53 36.18 -9.47
CA LYS A 765 -36.95 36.49 -9.65
C LYS A 765 -37.88 35.59 -8.81
N GLY A 766 -37.34 34.71 -7.96
CA GLY A 766 -38.11 33.85 -7.08
C GLY A 766 -38.81 34.62 -5.94
N PRO A 767 -40.03 34.24 -5.52
CA PRO A 767 -40.84 33.09 -5.94
C PRO A 767 -41.53 33.28 -7.30
N PHE A 768 -41.40 32.29 -8.19
CA PHE A 768 -41.91 32.34 -9.55
C PHE A 768 -43.45 32.22 -9.59
N THR A 769 -44.12 33.18 -10.23
CA THR A 769 -45.58 33.12 -10.46
C THR A 769 -45.97 32.34 -11.73
N GLY A 770 -44.99 32.00 -12.57
CA GLY A 770 -45.13 31.21 -13.79
C GLY A 770 -44.36 29.87 -13.71
N ARG A 771 -44.42 29.06 -14.76
CA ARG A 771 -43.78 27.73 -14.82
C ARG A 771 -42.24 27.87 -14.87
N CYS A 772 -41.53 27.06 -14.11
CA CYS A 772 -40.08 27.10 -13.98
C CYS A 772 -39.43 25.81 -14.50
N ILE A 773 -38.39 25.93 -15.34
CA ILE A 773 -37.59 24.81 -15.83
C ILE A 773 -36.14 25.00 -15.38
N LEU A 774 -35.48 23.90 -14.98
CA LEU A 774 -34.06 23.88 -14.68
C LEU A 774 -33.29 23.19 -15.81
N VAL A 775 -32.27 23.86 -16.33
CA VAL A 775 -31.33 23.33 -17.32
C VAL A 775 -30.01 23.03 -16.63
N VAL A 776 -29.54 21.79 -16.71
CA VAL A 776 -28.24 21.35 -16.16
C VAL A 776 -27.35 20.95 -17.33
N GLU A 777 -26.41 21.83 -17.69
CA GLU A 777 -25.64 21.76 -18.94
C GLU A 777 -24.28 22.45 -18.77
N ASP A 778 -23.19 21.73 -19.06
CA ASP A 778 -21.82 22.23 -18.89
C ASP A 778 -21.37 23.16 -20.05
N GLU A 779 -21.92 22.98 -21.26
CA GLU A 779 -21.62 23.83 -22.40
C GLU A 779 -22.43 25.14 -22.37
N ALA A 780 -21.80 26.25 -21.97
CA ALA A 780 -22.44 27.56 -21.81
C ALA A 780 -23.20 28.07 -23.05
N ASN A 781 -22.69 27.85 -24.27
CA ASN A 781 -23.38 28.26 -25.50
C ASN A 781 -24.69 27.50 -25.71
N PHE A 782 -24.69 26.19 -25.44
CA PHE A 782 -25.89 25.36 -25.58
C PHE A 782 -26.89 25.62 -24.44
N ALA A 783 -26.40 25.81 -23.21
CA ALA A 783 -27.20 26.27 -22.08
C ALA A 783 -27.91 27.59 -22.38
N HIS A 784 -27.25 28.53 -23.06
CA HIS A 784 -27.86 29.81 -23.46
C HIS A 784 -28.95 29.64 -24.53
N ILE A 785 -28.75 28.73 -25.49
CA ILE A 785 -29.78 28.39 -26.49
C ILE A 785 -31.02 27.79 -25.81
N LEU A 786 -30.82 26.89 -24.83
CA LEU A 786 -31.93 26.31 -24.05
C LEU A 786 -32.64 27.37 -23.19
N TYR A 787 -31.88 28.30 -22.61
CA TYR A 787 -32.41 29.42 -21.84
C TYR A 787 -33.28 30.36 -22.70
N ASP A 788 -32.79 30.79 -23.86
CA ASP A 788 -33.54 31.65 -24.78
C ASP A 788 -34.81 30.96 -25.30
N LEU A 789 -34.70 29.66 -25.60
CA LEU A 789 -35.84 28.87 -26.05
C LEU A 789 -36.90 28.69 -24.96
N ALA A 790 -36.49 28.45 -23.71
CA ALA A 790 -37.40 28.37 -22.58
C ALA A 790 -38.15 29.70 -22.38
N HIS A 791 -37.48 30.84 -22.54
CA HIS A 791 -38.08 32.17 -22.47
C HIS A 791 -39.03 32.48 -23.64
N GLU A 792 -38.67 32.09 -24.87
CA GLU A 792 -39.55 32.20 -26.05
C GLU A 792 -40.87 31.44 -25.83
N LEU A 793 -40.81 30.31 -25.11
CA LEU A 793 -41.95 29.47 -24.75
C LEU A 793 -42.66 29.89 -23.45
N GLY A 794 -42.21 30.97 -22.80
CA GLY A 794 -42.86 31.56 -21.62
C GLY A 794 -42.55 30.89 -20.28
N TYR A 795 -41.46 30.11 -20.18
CA TYR A 795 -40.97 29.53 -18.92
C TYR A 795 -39.93 30.43 -18.25
N HIS A 796 -39.93 30.45 -16.92
CA HIS A 796 -38.77 30.87 -16.13
C HIS A 796 -37.69 29.79 -16.21
N CYS A 797 -36.43 30.18 -16.43
CA CYS A 797 -35.35 29.22 -16.63
C CYS A 797 -34.24 29.43 -15.60
N LEU A 798 -33.94 28.37 -14.85
CA LEU A 798 -32.76 28.24 -13.99
C LEU A 798 -31.70 27.45 -14.74
N VAL A 799 -30.43 27.80 -14.58
CA VAL A 799 -29.32 27.16 -15.29
C VAL A 799 -28.23 26.76 -14.29
N ALA A 800 -27.84 25.49 -14.33
CA ALA A 800 -26.73 24.94 -13.60
C ALA A 800 -25.69 24.40 -14.59
N HIS A 801 -24.41 24.59 -14.28
CA HIS A 801 -23.32 24.11 -15.13
C HIS A 801 -22.59 22.88 -14.57
N GLY A 802 -22.97 22.45 -13.37
CA GLY A 802 -22.46 21.25 -12.69
C GLY A 802 -23.60 20.46 -12.04
N ALA A 803 -23.29 19.21 -11.71
CA ALA A 803 -24.17 18.24 -11.08
C ALA A 803 -24.60 18.66 -9.67
N ASP A 804 -23.67 19.13 -8.84
CA ASP A 804 -23.98 19.53 -7.46
C ASP A 804 -24.84 20.80 -7.45
N GLU A 805 -24.49 21.81 -8.26
CA GLU A 805 -25.30 23.04 -8.43
C GLU A 805 -26.71 22.71 -8.96
N GLY A 806 -26.81 21.80 -9.93
CA GLY A 806 -28.11 21.37 -10.47
C GLY A 806 -29.00 20.70 -9.43
N TYR A 807 -28.42 19.87 -8.56
CA TYR A 807 -29.16 19.22 -7.47
C TYR A 807 -29.59 20.21 -6.38
N GLU A 808 -28.72 21.14 -5.98
CA GLU A 808 -29.05 22.20 -5.01
C GLU A 808 -30.17 23.11 -5.52
N LEU A 809 -30.14 23.53 -6.79
CA LEU A 809 -31.20 24.36 -7.37
C LEU A 809 -32.53 23.60 -7.48
N ALA A 810 -32.49 22.32 -7.86
CA ALA A 810 -33.70 21.49 -7.94
C ALA A 810 -34.39 21.30 -6.59
N THR A 811 -33.61 21.14 -5.51
CA THR A 811 -34.14 21.00 -4.15
C THR A 811 -34.60 22.32 -3.56
N THR A 812 -33.93 23.43 -3.88
CA THR A 812 -34.26 24.76 -3.35
C THR A 812 -35.49 25.37 -4.03
N PHE A 813 -35.59 25.26 -5.35
CA PHE A 813 -36.63 25.96 -6.14
C PHE A 813 -37.74 25.05 -6.67
N ILE A 814 -37.58 23.72 -6.61
CA ILE A 814 -38.56 22.71 -7.03
C ILE A 814 -39.15 23.03 -8.43
N PRO A 815 -38.33 22.95 -9.50
CA PRO A 815 -38.77 23.31 -10.85
C PRO A 815 -39.84 22.34 -11.38
N ASP A 816 -40.67 22.81 -12.32
CA ASP A 816 -41.73 22.01 -12.96
C ASP A 816 -41.18 20.96 -13.93
N ALA A 817 -39.98 21.17 -14.49
CA ALA A 817 -39.26 20.18 -15.29
C ALA A 817 -37.74 20.43 -15.27
N ILE A 818 -36.96 19.38 -15.57
CA ILE A 818 -35.49 19.45 -15.62
C ILE A 818 -35.00 18.94 -16.98
N LEU A 819 -34.13 19.71 -17.64
CA LEU A 819 -33.32 19.28 -18.77
C LEU A 819 -31.91 18.97 -18.25
N LEU A 820 -31.41 17.76 -18.50
CA LEU A 820 -30.18 17.28 -17.87
C LEU A 820 -29.20 16.70 -18.91
N ASP A 821 -28.00 17.25 -18.97
CA ASP A 821 -26.86 16.62 -19.65
C ASP A 821 -26.29 15.47 -18.81
N MET A 822 -25.84 14.43 -19.49
CA MET A 822 -25.15 13.28 -18.92
C MET A 822 -23.67 13.52 -18.64
N ARG A 823 -23.02 14.44 -19.38
CA ARG A 823 -21.62 14.83 -19.13
C ARG A 823 -21.60 16.15 -18.38
N LEU A 824 -21.24 16.12 -17.11
CA LEU A 824 -21.04 17.30 -16.28
C LEU A 824 -19.62 17.23 -15.68
N PRO A 825 -18.98 18.36 -15.36
CA PRO A 825 -17.56 18.45 -14.99
C PRO A 825 -17.21 17.86 -13.62
N ASP A 826 -18.18 17.75 -12.72
CA ASP A 826 -18.05 17.33 -11.32
C ASP A 826 -18.52 15.87 -11.10
N HIS A 827 -19.75 15.55 -11.50
CA HIS A 827 -20.32 14.19 -11.41
C HIS A 827 -21.08 13.82 -12.69
N SER A 828 -21.34 12.53 -12.93
CA SER A 828 -22.17 12.14 -14.07
C SER A 828 -23.61 12.65 -13.89
N GLY A 829 -24.26 13.10 -14.98
CA GLY A 829 -25.69 13.44 -14.95
C GLY A 829 -26.59 12.28 -14.50
N LEU A 830 -26.15 11.03 -14.64
CA LEU A 830 -26.83 9.86 -14.07
C LEU A 830 -26.89 9.92 -12.53
N THR A 831 -25.84 10.41 -11.88
CA THR A 831 -25.78 10.60 -10.43
C THR A 831 -26.77 11.67 -9.97
N VAL A 832 -26.91 12.76 -10.75
CA VAL A 832 -27.91 13.81 -10.48
C VAL A 832 -29.32 13.25 -10.61
N LEU A 833 -29.63 12.56 -11.72
CA LEU A 833 -30.92 11.92 -11.94
C LEU A 833 -31.26 10.96 -10.79
N GLN A 834 -30.28 10.16 -10.33
CA GLN A 834 -30.47 9.27 -9.21
C GLN A 834 -30.79 10.03 -7.91
N ARG A 835 -29.97 11.02 -7.53
CA ARG A 835 -30.19 11.82 -6.32
C ARG A 835 -31.57 12.48 -6.33
N LEU A 836 -31.98 13.04 -7.48
CA LEU A 836 -33.30 13.62 -7.68
C LEU A 836 -34.43 12.59 -7.51
N LYS A 837 -34.24 11.36 -7.99
CA LYS A 837 -35.24 10.29 -7.89
C LYS A 837 -35.25 9.56 -6.55
N GLU A 838 -34.20 9.67 -5.74
CA GLU A 838 -34.16 9.13 -4.37
C GLU A 838 -34.98 9.99 -3.38
N HIS A 839 -35.04 11.31 -3.61
CA HIS A 839 -35.69 12.28 -2.73
C HIS A 839 -37.19 12.47 -3.05
N ALA A 840 -38.06 12.42 -2.03
CA ALA A 840 -39.52 12.46 -2.20
C ALA A 840 -40.02 13.76 -2.86
N GLU A 841 -39.39 14.89 -2.55
CA GLU A 841 -39.79 16.22 -3.04
C GLU A 841 -39.34 16.49 -4.48
N THR A 842 -38.34 15.78 -5.01
CA THR A 842 -37.82 16.00 -6.36
C THR A 842 -38.09 14.83 -7.32
N ARG A 843 -38.46 13.63 -6.81
CA ARG A 843 -38.63 12.41 -7.63
C ARG A 843 -39.72 12.51 -8.69
N HIS A 844 -40.76 13.28 -8.41
CA HIS A 844 -41.90 13.47 -9.31
C HIS A 844 -41.61 14.47 -10.43
N ILE A 845 -40.53 15.26 -10.33
CA ILE A 845 -40.17 16.25 -11.34
C ILE A 845 -39.79 15.51 -12.64
N PRO A 846 -40.41 15.85 -13.78
CA PRO A 846 -40.10 15.25 -15.06
C PRO A 846 -38.70 15.68 -15.52
N VAL A 847 -37.81 14.71 -15.71
CA VAL A 847 -36.44 14.95 -16.20
C VAL A 847 -36.33 14.47 -17.64
N HIS A 848 -35.91 15.34 -18.56
CA HIS A 848 -35.57 14.98 -19.93
C HIS A 848 -34.07 15.03 -20.11
N VAL A 849 -33.50 13.97 -20.67
CA VAL A 849 -32.06 13.83 -20.82
C VAL A 849 -31.63 14.25 -22.22
N ILE A 850 -30.56 15.05 -22.30
CA ILE A 850 -29.96 15.48 -23.56
C ILE A 850 -28.49 15.02 -23.54
N SER A 851 -28.04 14.17 -24.46
CA SER A 851 -26.69 13.58 -24.40
C SER A 851 -26.07 13.27 -25.76
N VAL A 852 -24.74 13.20 -25.81
CA VAL A 852 -23.95 12.87 -27.02
C VAL A 852 -23.79 11.34 -27.24
N GLU A 853 -23.99 10.50 -26.21
CA GLU A 853 -23.83 9.02 -26.28
C GLU A 853 -25.16 8.27 -26.35
N ASP A 854 -25.27 7.16 -27.09
CA ASP A 854 -26.46 6.29 -27.13
C ASP A 854 -26.61 5.41 -25.86
N ARG A 855 -26.92 6.03 -24.71
CA ARG A 855 -27.30 5.33 -23.46
C ARG A 855 -28.77 5.53 -23.09
N VAL A 856 -29.63 5.47 -24.11
CA VAL A 856 -31.08 5.69 -24.01
C VAL A 856 -31.73 4.82 -22.92
N GLU A 857 -31.37 3.54 -22.86
CA GLU A 857 -32.01 2.57 -21.97
C GLU A 857 -31.74 2.85 -20.49
N ALA A 858 -30.50 3.21 -20.11
CA ALA A 858 -30.14 3.45 -18.72
C ALA A 858 -30.87 4.65 -18.13
N ALA A 859 -30.93 5.77 -18.87
CA ALA A 859 -31.63 6.98 -18.46
C ALA A 859 -33.15 6.78 -18.36
N MET A 860 -33.75 6.07 -19.32
CA MET A 860 -35.19 5.76 -19.32
C MET A 860 -35.58 4.83 -18.15
N HIS A 861 -34.75 3.83 -17.82
CA HIS A 861 -35.00 2.94 -16.69
C HIS A 861 -34.92 3.63 -15.32
N MET A 862 -34.24 4.77 -15.22
CA MET A 862 -34.16 5.60 -14.01
C MET A 862 -35.27 6.65 -13.90
N GLY A 863 -36.27 6.62 -14.79
CA GLY A 863 -37.45 7.48 -14.71
C GLY A 863 -37.30 8.83 -15.43
N ALA A 864 -36.42 8.91 -16.42
CA ALA A 864 -36.42 10.02 -17.38
C ALA A 864 -37.68 9.96 -18.27
N VAL A 865 -38.21 11.13 -18.60
CA VAL A 865 -39.46 11.30 -19.37
C VAL A 865 -39.24 11.18 -20.86
N GLY A 866 -38.03 11.46 -21.32
CA GLY A 866 -37.60 11.38 -22.70
C GLY A 866 -36.10 11.58 -22.82
N TYR A 867 -35.59 11.31 -24.02
CA TYR A 867 -34.18 11.33 -24.35
C TYR A 867 -33.97 11.97 -25.72
N ALA A 868 -32.96 12.82 -25.86
CA ALA A 868 -32.57 13.46 -27.11
C ALA A 868 -31.04 13.40 -27.33
N VAL A 869 -30.61 13.09 -28.56
CA VAL A 869 -29.19 12.97 -28.92
C VAL A 869 -28.67 14.30 -29.48
N LYS A 870 -27.56 14.83 -28.95
CA LYS A 870 -26.87 15.99 -29.56
C LYS A 870 -26.11 15.57 -30.82
N PRO A 871 -26.09 16.37 -31.91
CA PRO A 871 -26.65 17.73 -32.02
C PRO A 871 -28.14 17.71 -32.36
N THR A 872 -28.96 18.32 -31.50
CA THR A 872 -30.39 18.52 -31.76
C THR A 872 -30.61 19.83 -32.50
N THR A 873 -31.49 19.81 -33.51
CA THR A 873 -31.91 21.05 -34.18
C THR A 873 -32.85 21.85 -33.27
N ARG A 874 -32.98 23.17 -33.52
CA ARG A 874 -33.91 24.03 -32.76
C ARG A 874 -35.37 23.55 -32.86
N GLU A 875 -35.76 22.91 -33.97
CA GLU A 875 -37.08 22.30 -34.13
C GLU A 875 -37.26 21.07 -33.22
N GLU A 876 -36.25 20.18 -33.13
CA GLU A 876 -36.27 19.02 -32.23
C GLU A 876 -36.29 19.42 -30.75
N LEU A 877 -35.61 20.50 -30.37
CA LEU A 877 -35.68 21.04 -29.00
C LEU A 877 -37.08 21.60 -28.71
N LYS A 878 -37.73 22.28 -29.66
CA LYS A 878 -39.14 22.69 -29.51
C LYS A 878 -40.06 21.49 -29.29
N ASP A 879 -39.83 20.38 -29.96
CA ASP A 879 -40.57 19.12 -29.74
C ASP A 879 -40.30 18.49 -28.36
N VAL A 880 -39.10 18.68 -27.79
CA VAL A 880 -38.78 18.25 -26.42
C VAL A 880 -39.58 19.07 -25.39
N PHE A 881 -39.61 20.40 -25.53
CA PHE A 881 -40.42 21.27 -24.67
C PHE A 881 -41.92 21.03 -24.85
N ALA A 882 -42.40 20.81 -26.07
CA ALA A 882 -43.81 20.50 -26.34
C ALA A 882 -44.24 19.16 -25.68
N ARG A 883 -43.35 18.15 -25.68
CA ARG A 883 -43.59 16.87 -24.99
C ARG A 883 -43.61 17.01 -23.46
N LEU A 884 -42.77 17.88 -22.91
CA LEU A 884 -42.80 18.22 -21.48
C LEU A 884 -44.10 18.96 -21.12
N GLU A 885 -44.52 19.92 -21.95
CA GLU A 885 -45.73 20.72 -21.73
C GLU A 885 -47.03 19.90 -21.82
N ALA A 886 -47.13 19.00 -22.79
CA ALA A 886 -48.27 18.10 -22.93
C ALA A 886 -48.47 17.23 -21.67
N LYS A 887 -47.37 16.79 -21.03
CA LYS A 887 -47.44 16.00 -19.79
C LYS A 887 -47.81 16.82 -18.55
N LEU A 888 -47.45 18.11 -18.52
CA LEU A 888 -47.71 19.03 -17.40
C LEU A 888 -49.15 19.57 -17.37
N THR A 889 -49.86 19.63 -18.50
CA THR A 889 -51.20 20.26 -18.62
C THR A 889 -52.41 19.34 -18.39
N GLN A 890 -52.20 18.03 -18.24
CA GLN A 890 -53.29 17.04 -18.19
C GLN A 890 -53.82 16.82 -16.76
N LYS A 891 -55.03 17.30 -16.46
CA LYS A 891 -55.60 17.38 -15.09
C LYS A 891 -56.27 16.12 -14.53
N VAL A 892 -56.71 15.18 -15.37
CA VAL A 892 -57.31 13.91 -14.94
C VAL A 892 -56.54 12.78 -15.62
N LYS A 893 -56.10 11.79 -14.85
CA LYS A 893 -55.31 10.66 -15.37
C LYS A 893 -56.20 9.44 -15.56
N ARG A 894 -56.12 8.81 -16.73
CA ARG A 894 -56.94 7.63 -17.09
C ARG A 894 -56.10 6.36 -17.04
N VAL A 895 -56.52 5.38 -16.24
CA VAL A 895 -55.84 4.08 -16.10
C VAL A 895 -56.73 2.96 -16.65
N LEU A 896 -56.19 2.12 -17.52
CA LEU A 896 -56.87 0.92 -18.02
C LEU A 896 -56.44 -0.29 -17.19
N LEU A 897 -57.38 -0.97 -16.53
CA LEU A 897 -57.13 -2.17 -15.74
C LEU A 897 -57.74 -3.38 -16.46
N VAL A 898 -56.91 -4.35 -16.85
CA VAL A 898 -57.30 -5.57 -17.56
C VAL A 898 -56.99 -6.78 -16.67
N GLU A 899 -58.01 -7.33 -16.02
CA GLU A 899 -57.91 -8.43 -15.05
C GLU A 899 -59.17 -9.30 -15.11
N ASP A 900 -58.99 -10.62 -15.24
CA ASP A 900 -60.09 -11.58 -15.46
C ASP A 900 -60.89 -11.84 -14.18
N ASP A 901 -60.21 -11.83 -13.04
CA ASP A 901 -60.80 -12.06 -11.71
C ASP A 901 -61.49 -10.79 -11.18
N ASP A 902 -62.81 -10.87 -10.98
CA ASP A 902 -63.64 -9.77 -10.48
C ASP A 902 -63.20 -9.23 -9.11
N LEU A 903 -62.76 -10.10 -8.19
CA LEU A 903 -62.35 -9.70 -6.83
C LEU A 903 -60.98 -9.01 -6.86
N GLN A 904 -60.05 -9.51 -7.67
CA GLN A 904 -58.73 -8.90 -7.84
C GLN A 904 -58.84 -7.56 -8.56
N ARG A 905 -59.67 -7.48 -9.60
CA ARG A 905 -59.93 -6.24 -10.33
C ARG A 905 -60.48 -5.15 -9.41
N ASP A 906 -61.44 -5.49 -8.54
CA ASP A 906 -62.00 -4.56 -7.55
C ASP A 906 -60.96 -4.15 -6.49
N SER A 907 -60.08 -5.07 -6.09
CA SER A 907 -59.01 -4.82 -5.11
C SER A 907 -57.93 -3.88 -5.67
N ILE A 908 -57.50 -4.10 -6.92
CA ILE A 908 -56.52 -3.24 -7.60
C ILE A 908 -57.12 -1.86 -7.87
N ALA A 909 -58.39 -1.80 -8.30
CA ALA A 909 -59.08 -0.54 -8.53
C ALA A 909 -59.20 0.30 -7.23
N ARG A 910 -59.46 -0.32 -6.08
CA ARG A 910 -59.47 0.40 -4.78
C ARG A 910 -58.09 0.82 -4.31
N LEU A 911 -57.06 0.03 -4.60
CA LEU A 911 -55.68 0.34 -4.21
C LEU A 911 -55.17 1.59 -4.93
N ILE A 912 -55.49 1.71 -6.22
CA ILE A 912 -55.01 2.78 -7.12
C ILE A 912 -55.99 3.96 -7.19
N GLY A 913 -57.27 3.72 -6.91
CA GLY A 913 -58.32 4.74 -7.01
C GLY A 913 -58.10 5.93 -6.08
N ASP A 914 -58.25 7.12 -6.65
CA ASP A 914 -58.10 8.43 -6.00
C ASP A 914 -58.91 9.51 -6.75
N ASP A 915 -59.10 10.69 -6.16
CA ASP A 915 -60.02 11.74 -6.67
C ASP A 915 -59.63 12.30 -8.06
N ASP A 916 -58.40 12.08 -8.50
CA ASP A 916 -57.80 12.54 -9.76
C ASP A 916 -57.52 11.42 -10.79
N ILE A 917 -57.92 10.17 -10.48
CA ILE A 917 -57.67 8.99 -11.32
C ILE A 917 -58.99 8.35 -11.75
N GLU A 918 -59.22 8.30 -13.06
CA GLU A 918 -60.33 7.57 -13.67
C GLU A 918 -59.87 6.17 -14.10
N ILE A 919 -60.43 5.12 -13.51
CA ILE A 919 -60.05 3.73 -13.79
C ILE A 919 -61.12 3.08 -14.68
N THR A 920 -60.73 2.69 -15.89
CA THR A 920 -61.55 1.85 -16.78
C THR A 920 -61.13 0.40 -16.57
N ALA A 921 -62.01 -0.41 -15.97
CA ALA A 921 -61.71 -1.81 -15.65
C ALA A 921 -62.46 -2.76 -16.60
N VAL A 922 -61.74 -3.67 -17.25
CA VAL A 922 -62.27 -4.65 -18.22
C VAL A 922 -61.78 -6.06 -17.89
N GLY A 923 -62.59 -7.07 -18.22
CA GLY A 923 -62.29 -8.48 -17.92
C GLY A 923 -61.75 -9.29 -19.12
N LEU A 924 -61.87 -8.74 -20.33
CA LEU A 924 -61.50 -9.39 -21.58
C LEU A 924 -60.47 -8.56 -22.35
N ALA A 925 -59.52 -9.23 -23.02
CA ALA A 925 -58.51 -8.57 -23.84
C ALA A 925 -59.11 -7.81 -25.04
N GLN A 926 -60.17 -8.36 -25.64
CA GLN A 926 -60.84 -7.72 -26.78
C GLN A 926 -61.52 -6.39 -26.38
N GLU A 927 -62.11 -6.34 -25.18
CA GLU A 927 -62.69 -5.11 -24.63
C GLU A 927 -61.60 -4.05 -24.37
N ALA A 928 -60.41 -4.48 -23.92
CA ALA A 928 -59.26 -3.59 -23.75
C ALA A 928 -58.82 -2.97 -25.10
N LEU A 929 -58.76 -3.76 -26.18
CA LEU A 929 -58.43 -3.26 -27.51
C LEU A 929 -59.47 -2.25 -28.03
N ASP A 930 -60.76 -2.53 -27.83
CA ASP A 930 -61.83 -1.61 -28.26
C ASP A 930 -61.79 -0.27 -27.49
N GLN A 931 -61.42 -0.30 -26.21
CA GLN A 931 -61.17 0.90 -25.41
C GLN A 931 -59.93 1.67 -25.89
N LEU A 932 -58.83 0.97 -26.21
CA LEU A 932 -57.60 1.58 -26.73
C LEU A 932 -57.76 2.19 -28.15
N ARG A 933 -58.76 1.74 -28.92
CA ARG A 933 -59.12 2.33 -30.21
C ARG A 933 -59.92 3.62 -30.10
N THR A 934 -60.63 3.82 -28.99
CA THR A 934 -61.57 4.94 -28.81
C THR A 934 -61.07 5.98 -27.81
N SER A 935 -60.18 5.60 -26.90
CA SER A 935 -59.72 6.43 -25.78
C SER A 935 -58.20 6.32 -25.55
N VAL A 936 -57.60 7.41 -25.06
CA VAL A 936 -56.18 7.47 -24.67
C VAL A 936 -56.05 7.26 -23.16
N PHE A 937 -55.21 6.31 -22.76
CA PHE A 937 -54.89 5.99 -21.37
C PHE A 937 -53.46 6.41 -21.02
N ASP A 938 -53.25 6.81 -19.76
CA ASP A 938 -51.96 7.26 -19.21
C ASP A 938 -51.14 6.09 -18.63
N CYS A 939 -51.81 5.01 -18.23
CA CYS A 939 -51.20 3.78 -17.74
C CYS A 939 -52.14 2.59 -18.00
N MET A 940 -51.58 1.42 -18.28
CA MET A 940 -52.32 0.17 -18.40
C MET A 940 -51.75 -0.90 -17.46
N ILE A 941 -52.63 -1.57 -16.73
CA ILE A 941 -52.29 -2.69 -15.84
C ILE A 941 -52.95 -3.95 -16.40
N ILE A 942 -52.17 -5.00 -16.62
CA ILE A 942 -52.63 -6.21 -17.30
C ILE A 942 -52.17 -7.48 -16.59
N ASP A 943 -53.07 -8.45 -16.39
CA ASP A 943 -52.68 -9.84 -16.13
C ASP A 943 -52.45 -10.59 -17.45
N LEU A 944 -51.47 -11.48 -17.45
CA LEU A 944 -51.13 -12.32 -18.61
C LEU A 944 -52.14 -13.45 -18.84
N LYS A 945 -52.96 -13.77 -17.84
CA LYS A 945 -53.96 -14.84 -17.90
C LYS A 945 -55.35 -14.23 -18.13
N LEU A 946 -55.70 -13.97 -19.38
CA LEU A 946 -57.04 -13.51 -19.76
C LEU A 946 -57.81 -14.68 -20.43
N PRO A 947 -59.15 -14.70 -20.36
CA PRO A 947 -59.94 -15.86 -20.78
C PRO A 947 -60.13 -15.93 -22.31
N ASP A 948 -59.94 -14.83 -23.03
CA ASP A 948 -60.14 -14.73 -24.49
C ASP A 948 -58.84 -14.79 -25.32
N MET A 949 -57.72 -14.27 -24.81
CA MET A 949 -56.37 -14.46 -25.37
C MET A 949 -55.30 -14.30 -24.28
N LEU A 950 -54.07 -14.74 -24.53
CA LEU A 950 -52.99 -14.52 -23.57
C LEU A 950 -52.56 -13.03 -23.58
N GLY A 951 -52.21 -12.49 -22.41
CA GLY A 951 -51.85 -11.07 -22.29
C GLY A 951 -50.60 -10.67 -23.08
N ASN A 952 -49.69 -11.62 -23.37
CA ASN A 952 -48.57 -11.39 -24.28
C ASN A 952 -49.01 -11.19 -25.74
N ASP A 953 -50.04 -11.91 -26.19
CA ASP A 953 -50.62 -11.77 -27.52
C ASP A 953 -51.41 -10.47 -27.66
N LEU A 954 -52.08 -10.03 -26.59
CA LEU A 954 -52.70 -8.70 -26.51
C LEU A 954 -51.65 -7.59 -26.71
N LEU A 955 -50.51 -7.67 -26.02
CA LEU A 955 -49.42 -6.68 -26.18
C LEU A 955 -48.81 -6.68 -27.59
N LYS A 956 -48.70 -7.85 -28.23
CA LYS A 956 -48.28 -7.96 -29.64
C LYS A 956 -49.30 -7.37 -30.61
N ARG A 957 -50.60 -7.52 -30.34
CA ARG A 957 -51.65 -6.91 -31.17
C ARG A 957 -51.72 -5.40 -31.00
N MET A 958 -51.52 -4.89 -29.78
CA MET A 958 -51.43 -3.46 -29.52
C MET A 958 -50.30 -2.77 -30.29
N SER A 959 -49.21 -3.48 -30.61
CA SER A 959 -48.10 -2.92 -31.41
C SER A 959 -48.29 -3.04 -32.92
N THR A 960 -49.27 -3.84 -33.37
CA THR A 960 -49.52 -4.12 -34.80
C THR A 960 -50.84 -3.55 -35.34
N GLU A 961 -51.83 -3.27 -34.48
CA GLU A 961 -53.11 -2.65 -34.85
C GLU A 961 -53.09 -1.12 -34.66
N ASP A 962 -53.85 -0.37 -35.48
CA ASP A 962 -54.01 1.09 -35.38
C ASP A 962 -54.83 1.48 -34.12
N ILE A 963 -54.14 1.66 -32.99
CA ILE A 963 -54.69 2.16 -31.73
C ILE A 963 -54.40 3.67 -31.55
N CYS A 964 -55.18 4.36 -30.71
CA CYS A 964 -55.03 5.81 -30.50
C CYS A 964 -53.67 6.21 -29.88
N SER A 965 -53.14 5.39 -28.96
CA SER A 965 -51.83 5.57 -28.32
C SER A 965 -51.45 4.29 -27.56
N PHE A 966 -50.16 3.96 -27.49
CA PHE A 966 -49.65 2.83 -26.70
C PHE A 966 -49.29 3.30 -25.27
N PRO A 967 -50.12 3.02 -24.24
CA PRO A 967 -49.83 3.46 -22.87
C PRO A 967 -48.65 2.68 -22.25
N PRO A 968 -47.96 3.23 -21.25
CA PRO A 968 -47.05 2.46 -20.41
C PRO A 968 -47.79 1.28 -19.77
N VAL A 969 -47.27 0.06 -19.99
CA VAL A 969 -47.88 -1.18 -19.49
C VAL A 969 -47.14 -1.71 -18.26
N ILE A 970 -47.91 -2.00 -17.21
CA ILE A 970 -47.51 -2.75 -16.02
C ILE A 970 -48.12 -4.16 -16.11
N VAL A 971 -47.26 -5.17 -16.22
CA VAL A 971 -47.69 -6.57 -16.21
C VAL A 971 -47.78 -7.03 -14.77
N TYR A 972 -48.97 -7.38 -14.31
CA TYR A 972 -49.23 -7.86 -12.95
C TYR A 972 -49.67 -9.32 -13.02
N THR A 973 -48.73 -10.26 -12.87
CA THR A 973 -48.99 -11.69 -13.15
C THR A 973 -48.57 -12.63 -12.02
N GLY A 974 -49.37 -13.67 -11.76
CA GLY A 974 -49.02 -14.71 -10.78
C GLY A 974 -48.18 -15.85 -11.34
N ARG A 975 -47.79 -15.76 -12.62
CA ARG A 975 -47.00 -16.78 -13.31
C ARG A 975 -45.50 -16.50 -13.15
N ASN A 976 -44.73 -17.55 -12.80
CA ASN A 976 -43.28 -17.49 -12.90
C ASN A 976 -42.88 -17.45 -14.37
N LEU A 977 -42.25 -16.36 -14.79
CA LEU A 977 -41.77 -16.15 -16.16
C LEU A 977 -40.37 -16.72 -16.31
N THR A 978 -40.09 -17.35 -17.45
CA THR A 978 -38.71 -17.66 -17.84
C THR A 978 -37.99 -16.39 -18.30
N ARG A 979 -36.65 -16.38 -18.31
CA ARG A 979 -35.88 -15.18 -18.74
C ARG A 979 -36.18 -14.77 -20.18
N ASP A 980 -36.44 -15.74 -21.06
CA ASP A 980 -36.82 -15.47 -22.46
C ASP A 980 -38.22 -14.83 -22.56
N GLU A 981 -39.17 -15.30 -21.76
CA GLU A 981 -40.52 -14.73 -21.67
C GLU A 981 -40.51 -13.32 -21.06
N GLU A 982 -39.70 -13.09 -20.01
CA GLU A 982 -39.52 -11.77 -19.40
C GLU A 982 -38.88 -10.77 -20.39
N ALA A 983 -37.88 -11.21 -21.16
CA ALA A 983 -37.24 -10.40 -22.19
C ALA A 983 -38.20 -10.05 -23.34
N GLU A 984 -39.05 -11.00 -23.76
CA GLU A 984 -40.07 -10.75 -24.77
C GLU A 984 -41.15 -9.77 -24.28
N LEU A 985 -41.58 -9.90 -23.02
CA LEU A 985 -42.55 -9.00 -22.40
C LEU A 985 -41.99 -7.60 -22.15
N ARG A 986 -40.70 -7.46 -21.84
CA ARG A 986 -40.03 -6.15 -21.68
C ARG A 986 -40.03 -5.29 -22.95
N LYS A 987 -40.19 -5.90 -24.13
CA LYS A 987 -40.34 -5.15 -25.40
C LYS A 987 -41.61 -4.29 -25.41
N TYR A 988 -42.63 -4.70 -24.66
CA TYR A 988 -43.96 -4.10 -24.67
C TYR A 988 -44.40 -3.58 -23.28
N SER A 989 -43.69 -3.93 -22.21
CA SER A 989 -44.01 -3.55 -20.82
C SER A 989 -42.83 -2.90 -20.13
N ARG A 990 -43.09 -1.84 -19.36
CA ARG A 990 -42.05 -1.09 -18.62
C ARG A 990 -41.81 -1.65 -17.24
N SER A 991 -42.81 -2.32 -16.66
CA SER A 991 -42.75 -2.89 -15.32
C SER A 991 -43.45 -4.25 -15.31
N ILE A 992 -42.83 -5.24 -14.67
CA ILE A 992 -43.38 -6.60 -14.50
C ILE A 992 -43.36 -6.92 -13.01
N ILE A 993 -44.53 -7.19 -12.45
CA ILE A 993 -44.76 -7.44 -11.03
C ILE A 993 -45.33 -8.86 -10.89
N ILE A 994 -44.63 -9.69 -10.12
CA ILE A 994 -45.06 -11.07 -9.84
C ILE A 994 -45.99 -11.04 -8.62
N LYS A 995 -47.22 -11.59 -8.74
CA LYS A 995 -48.22 -11.66 -7.67
C LYS A 995 -47.65 -12.49 -6.50
N GLY A 996 -47.49 -11.84 -5.34
CA GLY A 996 -46.90 -12.40 -4.12
C GLY A 996 -47.24 -11.58 -2.88
N ALA A 997 -46.75 -11.97 -1.71
CA ALA A 997 -47.16 -11.39 -0.42
C ALA A 997 -46.92 -9.88 -0.26
N ARG A 998 -46.05 -9.27 -1.10
CA ARG A 998 -45.73 -7.83 -1.10
C ARG A 998 -45.89 -7.16 -2.48
N SER A 999 -46.70 -7.76 -3.34
CA SER A 999 -46.97 -7.27 -4.70
C SER A 999 -47.91 -6.05 -4.77
N PRO A 1000 -48.85 -5.82 -3.83
CA PRO A 1000 -49.68 -4.61 -3.81
C PRO A 1000 -48.89 -3.33 -3.53
N GLU A 1001 -47.93 -3.35 -2.60
CA GLU A 1001 -47.07 -2.19 -2.28
C GLU A 1001 -46.23 -1.77 -3.49
N ARG A 1002 -45.72 -2.76 -4.24
CA ARG A 1002 -44.96 -2.54 -5.48
C ARG A 1002 -45.81 -1.99 -6.60
N LEU A 1003 -47.03 -2.51 -6.76
CA LEU A 1003 -47.97 -1.98 -7.75
C LEU A 1003 -48.29 -0.51 -7.48
N LEU A 1004 -48.48 -0.15 -6.20
CA LEU A 1004 -48.73 1.21 -5.79
C LEU A 1004 -47.54 2.15 -6.09
N ASP A 1005 -46.30 1.80 -5.76
CA ASP A 1005 -45.12 2.64 -6.05
C ASP A 1005 -44.94 2.87 -7.57
N GLU A 1006 -45.09 1.83 -8.38
CA GLU A 1006 -44.95 1.92 -9.84
C GLU A 1006 -46.05 2.79 -10.47
N VAL A 1007 -47.32 2.62 -10.05
CA VAL A 1007 -48.43 3.46 -10.54
C VAL A 1007 -48.26 4.92 -10.12
N THR A 1008 -47.83 5.17 -8.88
CA THR A 1008 -47.59 6.55 -8.38
C THR A 1008 -46.46 7.23 -9.17
N LEU A 1009 -45.43 6.47 -9.54
CA LEU A 1009 -44.33 6.93 -10.40
C LEU A 1009 -44.83 7.29 -11.81
N PHE A 1010 -45.63 6.44 -12.45
CA PHE A 1010 -46.13 6.69 -13.81
C PHE A 1010 -47.15 7.84 -13.89
N LEU A 1011 -47.90 8.06 -12.81
CA LEU A 1011 -48.89 9.14 -12.72
C LEU A 1011 -48.31 10.47 -12.21
N HIS A 1012 -47.01 10.51 -11.85
CA HIS A 1012 -46.28 11.70 -11.36
C HIS A 1012 -46.98 12.45 -10.21
N LYS A 1013 -47.46 11.72 -9.20
CA LYS A 1013 -48.21 12.29 -8.06
C LYS A 1013 -47.28 12.68 -6.90
N VAL A 1014 -47.59 13.80 -6.23
CA VAL A 1014 -46.84 14.28 -5.05
C VAL A 1014 -47.31 13.52 -3.79
N GLU A 1015 -46.38 12.84 -3.13
CA GLU A 1015 -46.60 11.91 -2.00
C GLU A 1015 -47.32 12.54 -0.80
N SER A 1016 -47.15 13.85 -0.59
CA SER A 1016 -47.79 14.60 0.51
C SER A 1016 -49.32 14.66 0.43
N ARG A 1017 -49.91 14.30 -0.71
CA ARG A 1017 -51.38 14.25 -0.92
C ARG A 1017 -51.99 12.85 -0.73
N LEU A 1018 -51.17 11.80 -0.50
CA LEU A 1018 -51.64 10.43 -0.28
C LEU A 1018 -52.01 10.17 1.18
N SER A 1019 -52.88 9.18 1.43
CA SER A 1019 -53.26 8.78 2.78
C SER A 1019 -52.08 8.18 3.57
N HIS A 1020 -52.12 8.29 4.90
CA HIS A 1020 -51.03 7.88 5.79
C HIS A 1020 -50.69 6.39 5.71
N GLU A 1021 -51.68 5.54 5.44
CA GLU A 1021 -51.50 4.10 5.24
C GLU A 1021 -50.74 3.79 3.94
N ARG A 1022 -51.07 4.48 2.85
CA ARG A 1022 -50.38 4.37 1.55
C ARG A 1022 -48.94 4.87 1.64
N GLN A 1023 -48.69 5.98 2.34
CA GLN A 1023 -47.34 6.49 2.61
C GLN A 1023 -46.48 5.47 3.38
N LYS A 1024 -47.06 4.77 4.36
CA LYS A 1024 -46.34 3.72 5.10
C LYS A 1024 -45.98 2.54 4.21
N MET A 1025 -46.90 2.10 3.34
CA MET A 1025 -46.64 1.03 2.35
C MET A 1025 -45.52 1.41 1.37
N LEU A 1026 -45.49 2.68 0.91
CA LEU A 1026 -44.44 3.23 0.04
C LEU A 1026 -43.05 3.27 0.73
N LYS A 1027 -42.98 3.66 2.00
CA LYS A 1027 -41.71 3.66 2.77
C LYS A 1027 -41.10 2.27 2.91
N VAL A 1028 -41.93 1.24 3.15
CA VAL A 1028 -41.48 -0.15 3.28
C VAL A 1028 -41.00 -0.73 1.94
N ALA A 1029 -41.63 -0.34 0.82
CA ALA A 1029 -41.17 -0.76 -0.50
C ALA A 1029 -39.82 -0.12 -0.90
N ARG A 1030 -39.51 1.07 -0.39
CA ARG A 1030 -38.32 1.87 -0.76
C ARG A 1030 -37.07 1.64 0.10
N SER A 1031 -37.17 1.02 1.27
CA SER A 1031 -36.00 0.70 2.11
C SER A 1031 -35.13 -0.43 1.55
N ARG A 1032 -35.61 -1.15 0.53
CA ARG A 1032 -34.85 -2.18 -0.19
C ARG A 1032 -34.39 -1.69 -1.55
N ASP A 1033 -33.11 -1.83 -1.79
CA ASP A 1033 -32.44 -1.30 -2.97
C ASP A 1033 -32.44 -2.34 -4.10
N LYS A 1034 -33.17 -2.07 -5.20
CA LYS A 1034 -33.41 -3.01 -6.33
C LYS A 1034 -32.11 -3.62 -6.90
N VAL A 1035 -30.97 -2.95 -6.73
CA VAL A 1035 -29.65 -3.39 -7.23
C VAL A 1035 -29.11 -4.58 -6.45
N PHE A 1036 -29.42 -4.70 -5.16
CA PHE A 1036 -28.86 -5.73 -4.27
C PHE A 1036 -29.75 -6.97 -4.15
N GLU A 1037 -31.04 -6.87 -4.46
CA GLU A 1037 -32.01 -7.94 -4.22
C GLU A 1037 -31.70 -9.21 -5.04
N GLY A 1038 -31.32 -10.29 -4.34
CA GLY A 1038 -31.00 -11.59 -4.93
C GLY A 1038 -29.61 -11.71 -5.57
N ARG A 1039 -28.76 -10.68 -5.44
CA ARG A 1039 -27.37 -10.69 -5.95
C ARG A 1039 -26.42 -11.36 -4.98
N LYS A 1040 -25.50 -12.17 -5.49
CA LYS A 1040 -24.54 -12.91 -4.66
C LYS A 1040 -23.21 -12.17 -4.57
N VAL A 1041 -22.85 -11.74 -3.37
CA VAL A 1041 -21.59 -11.06 -3.09
C VAL A 1041 -20.68 -12.01 -2.32
N LEU A 1042 -19.50 -12.31 -2.86
CA LEU A 1042 -18.46 -13.05 -2.15
C LEU A 1042 -17.68 -12.07 -1.26
N LEU A 1043 -17.81 -12.20 0.05
CA LEU A 1043 -17.07 -11.45 1.05
C LEU A 1043 -15.89 -12.28 1.55
N VAL A 1044 -14.68 -11.75 1.36
CA VAL A 1044 -13.42 -12.39 1.74
C VAL A 1044 -12.69 -11.52 2.75
N ASP A 1045 -12.61 -11.96 4.00
CA ASP A 1045 -11.89 -11.29 5.10
C ASP A 1045 -11.52 -12.38 6.12
N ASP A 1046 -10.35 -12.32 6.75
CA ASP A 1046 -9.92 -13.32 7.72
C ASP A 1046 -10.49 -13.06 9.14
N ASP A 1047 -10.94 -11.82 9.41
CA ASP A 1047 -11.57 -11.45 10.66
C ASP A 1047 -13.08 -11.76 10.65
N VAL A 1048 -13.46 -12.74 11.46
CA VAL A 1048 -14.85 -13.17 11.67
C VAL A 1048 -15.80 -12.05 12.10
N ARG A 1049 -15.29 -11.00 12.76
CA ARG A 1049 -16.10 -9.84 13.19
C ARG A 1049 -16.43 -8.92 12.03
N ASN A 1050 -15.47 -8.68 11.13
CA ASN A 1050 -15.71 -7.93 9.90
C ASN A 1050 -16.65 -8.68 8.98
N ILE A 1051 -16.44 -9.99 8.83
CA ILE A 1051 -17.36 -10.87 8.10
C ILE A 1051 -18.79 -10.68 8.63
N PHE A 1052 -18.99 -10.79 9.95
CA PHE A 1052 -20.31 -10.67 10.55
C PHE A 1052 -20.95 -9.29 10.34
N ALA A 1053 -20.19 -8.21 10.57
CA ALA A 1053 -20.69 -6.83 10.43
C ALA A 1053 -21.07 -6.50 8.98
N LEU A 1054 -20.22 -6.85 8.02
CA LEU A 1054 -20.46 -6.59 6.60
C LEU A 1054 -21.54 -7.50 6.02
N THR A 1055 -21.60 -8.77 6.44
CA THR A 1055 -22.68 -9.68 6.07
C THR A 1055 -24.03 -9.10 6.48
N SER A 1056 -24.14 -8.66 7.74
CA SER A 1056 -25.36 -8.03 8.26
C SER A 1056 -25.74 -6.78 7.46
N ALA A 1057 -24.78 -5.92 7.13
CA ALA A 1057 -25.01 -4.70 6.35
C ALA A 1057 -25.48 -4.99 4.91
N LEU A 1058 -24.88 -5.96 4.23
CA LEU A 1058 -25.19 -6.35 2.85
C LEU A 1058 -26.52 -7.10 2.75
N GLU A 1059 -26.79 -8.03 3.66
CA GLU A 1059 -28.07 -8.76 3.72
C GLU A 1059 -29.24 -7.83 4.02
N HIS A 1060 -29.03 -6.80 4.84
CA HIS A 1060 -30.05 -5.78 5.10
C HIS A 1060 -30.48 -5.03 3.83
N LYS A 1061 -29.57 -4.83 2.87
CA LYS A 1061 -29.88 -4.24 1.55
C LYS A 1061 -30.47 -5.25 0.56
N GLY A 1062 -30.50 -6.55 0.89
CA GLY A 1062 -31.13 -7.61 0.08
C GLY A 1062 -30.15 -8.51 -0.69
N ALA A 1063 -28.84 -8.35 -0.50
CA ALA A 1063 -27.83 -9.21 -1.11
C ALA A 1063 -27.72 -10.56 -0.40
N VAL A 1064 -27.32 -11.59 -1.14
CA VAL A 1064 -26.96 -12.90 -0.60
C VAL A 1064 -25.44 -12.94 -0.45
N VAL A 1065 -24.94 -13.14 0.76
CA VAL A 1065 -23.50 -13.10 1.03
C VAL A 1065 -22.93 -14.51 1.07
N VAL A 1066 -21.87 -14.74 0.29
CA VAL A 1066 -21.04 -15.95 0.35
C VAL A 1066 -19.75 -15.57 1.06
N ILE A 1067 -19.27 -16.40 2.00
CA ILE A 1067 -18.12 -16.06 2.84
C ILE A 1067 -16.91 -16.90 2.42
N GLY A 1068 -15.74 -16.26 2.33
CA GLY A 1068 -14.43 -16.91 2.31
C GLY A 1068 -13.52 -16.29 3.37
N ARG A 1069 -12.66 -17.07 4.03
CA ARG A 1069 -11.80 -16.59 5.13
C ARG A 1069 -10.36 -16.31 4.72
N ASN A 1070 -9.99 -16.62 3.48
CA ASN A 1070 -8.69 -16.31 2.90
C ASN A 1070 -8.78 -16.37 1.36
N GLY A 1071 -7.69 -15.98 0.69
CA GLY A 1071 -7.63 -15.95 -0.78
C GLY A 1071 -7.86 -17.31 -1.45
N ARG A 1072 -7.49 -18.41 -0.79
CA ARG A 1072 -7.68 -19.76 -1.31
C ARG A 1072 -9.13 -20.21 -1.21
N GLU A 1073 -9.78 -20.01 -0.06
CA GLU A 1073 -11.20 -20.30 0.14
C GLU A 1073 -12.05 -19.45 -0.81
N ALA A 1074 -11.66 -18.21 -1.11
CA ALA A 1074 -12.32 -17.38 -2.10
C ALA A 1074 -12.37 -18.05 -3.49
N ILE A 1075 -11.23 -18.61 -3.94
CA ILE A 1075 -11.14 -19.34 -5.21
C ILE A 1075 -11.95 -20.65 -5.15
N GLU A 1076 -11.92 -21.36 -4.04
CA GLU A 1076 -12.74 -22.58 -3.84
C GLU A 1076 -14.25 -22.23 -3.93
N LYS A 1077 -14.69 -21.15 -3.27
CA LYS A 1077 -16.08 -20.67 -3.32
C LYS A 1077 -16.51 -20.20 -4.71
N LEU A 1078 -15.62 -19.56 -5.47
CA LEU A 1078 -15.87 -19.22 -6.88
C LEU A 1078 -16.01 -20.47 -7.77
N ASN A 1079 -15.40 -21.60 -7.40
CA ASN A 1079 -15.59 -22.86 -8.11
C ASN A 1079 -16.84 -23.62 -7.67
N GLU A 1080 -17.28 -23.48 -6.42
CA GLU A 1080 -18.51 -24.08 -5.89
C GLU A 1080 -19.78 -23.33 -6.33
N VAL A 1081 -19.71 -22.00 -6.39
CA VAL A 1081 -20.86 -21.11 -6.63
C VAL A 1081 -20.66 -20.34 -7.94
N GLU A 1082 -21.28 -20.83 -9.00
CA GLU A 1082 -21.09 -20.31 -10.37
C GLU A 1082 -21.76 -18.94 -10.62
N ASP A 1083 -22.56 -18.43 -9.68
CA ASP A 1083 -23.36 -17.22 -9.85
C ASP A 1083 -23.01 -16.08 -8.90
N ILE A 1084 -21.74 -15.96 -8.48
CA ILE A 1084 -21.23 -14.79 -7.75
C ILE A 1084 -21.18 -13.57 -8.68
N ASP A 1085 -21.76 -12.45 -8.25
CA ASP A 1085 -21.89 -11.21 -9.02
C ASP A 1085 -20.77 -10.19 -8.69
N LEU A 1086 -20.19 -10.22 -7.49
CA LEU A 1086 -19.13 -9.31 -7.05
C LEU A 1086 -18.29 -9.95 -5.92
N VAL A 1087 -17.00 -9.60 -5.85
CA VAL A 1087 -16.10 -9.98 -4.74
C VAL A 1087 -15.64 -8.76 -3.96
N LEU A 1088 -15.83 -8.79 -2.65
CA LEU A 1088 -15.17 -7.89 -1.68
C LEU A 1088 -13.97 -8.64 -1.11
N MET A 1089 -12.76 -8.19 -1.41
CA MET A 1089 -11.53 -8.92 -1.12
C MET A 1089 -10.64 -8.14 -0.15
N ASP A 1090 -10.46 -8.62 1.08
CA ASP A 1090 -9.42 -8.08 1.96
C ASP A 1090 -8.03 -8.34 1.39
N VAL A 1091 -7.15 -7.35 1.50
CA VAL A 1091 -5.80 -7.42 0.95
C VAL A 1091 -4.86 -8.20 1.87
N MET A 1092 -5.01 -8.04 3.19
CA MET A 1092 -4.08 -8.57 4.18
C MET A 1092 -4.68 -9.80 4.88
N MET A 1093 -4.43 -11.00 4.32
CA MET A 1093 -4.94 -12.27 4.86
C MET A 1093 -3.85 -13.35 4.90
N PRO A 1094 -3.94 -14.33 5.83
CA PRO A 1094 -3.00 -15.45 5.91
C PRO A 1094 -3.18 -16.46 4.76
N GLU A 1095 -2.17 -17.31 4.56
CA GLU A 1095 -2.05 -18.34 3.50
C GLU A 1095 -1.93 -17.81 2.07
N MET A 1096 -2.94 -17.09 1.58
CA MET A 1096 -2.96 -16.46 0.27
C MET A 1096 -3.54 -15.05 0.44
N ASP A 1097 -2.73 -14.05 0.15
CA ASP A 1097 -3.12 -12.65 0.30
C ASP A 1097 -4.10 -12.20 -0.80
N GLY A 1098 -4.77 -11.07 -0.59
CA GLY A 1098 -5.78 -10.58 -1.53
C GLY A 1098 -5.20 -10.16 -2.89
N PHE A 1099 -3.90 -9.80 -2.96
CA PHE A 1099 -3.25 -9.48 -4.23
C PHE A 1099 -3.05 -10.76 -5.06
N GLU A 1100 -2.47 -11.79 -4.46
CA GLU A 1100 -2.26 -13.10 -5.06
C GLU A 1100 -3.59 -13.73 -5.48
N ALA A 1101 -4.60 -13.69 -4.62
CA ALA A 1101 -5.93 -14.21 -4.92
C ALA A 1101 -6.56 -13.49 -6.13
N THR A 1102 -6.45 -12.16 -6.18
CA THR A 1102 -6.96 -11.37 -7.32
C THR A 1102 -6.26 -11.75 -8.62
N VAL A 1103 -4.93 -11.88 -8.60
CA VAL A 1103 -4.14 -12.31 -9.77
C VAL A 1103 -4.55 -13.71 -10.23
N GLU A 1104 -4.73 -14.66 -9.32
CA GLU A 1104 -5.19 -16.03 -9.64
C GLU A 1104 -6.61 -16.05 -10.20
N ILE A 1105 -7.55 -15.28 -9.64
CA ILE A 1105 -8.91 -15.15 -10.17
C ILE A 1105 -8.89 -14.59 -11.59
N ARG A 1106 -7.99 -13.63 -11.88
CA ARG A 1106 -7.84 -13.02 -13.22
C ARG A 1106 -7.20 -13.94 -14.25
N LYS A 1107 -6.46 -14.96 -13.84
CA LYS A 1107 -5.92 -15.99 -14.76
C LYS A 1107 -7.01 -16.90 -15.32
N ASP A 1108 -8.11 -17.10 -14.60
CA ASP A 1108 -9.24 -17.90 -15.08
C ASP A 1108 -10.09 -17.09 -16.09
N PRO A 1109 -10.24 -17.56 -17.34
CA PRO A 1109 -11.06 -16.87 -18.35
C PRO A 1109 -12.51 -16.65 -17.93
N ARG A 1110 -13.07 -17.52 -17.07
CA ARG A 1110 -14.46 -17.43 -16.59
C ARG A 1110 -14.72 -16.19 -15.75
N TRP A 1111 -13.72 -15.75 -14.98
CA TRP A 1111 -13.85 -14.70 -13.96
C TRP A 1111 -13.12 -13.39 -14.32
N ARG A 1112 -12.59 -13.30 -15.54
CA ARG A 1112 -11.84 -12.12 -16.00
C ARG A 1112 -12.64 -10.81 -15.91
N LYS A 1113 -13.97 -10.88 -16.06
CA LYS A 1113 -14.89 -9.72 -15.97
C LYS A 1113 -15.56 -9.57 -14.59
N LEU A 1114 -15.32 -10.49 -13.66
CA LEU A 1114 -15.95 -10.45 -12.34
C LEU A 1114 -15.46 -9.21 -11.57
N PRO A 1115 -16.35 -8.32 -11.10
CA PRO A 1115 -15.95 -7.17 -10.31
C PRO A 1115 -15.29 -7.59 -8.98
N ILE A 1116 -14.09 -7.09 -8.70
CA ILE A 1116 -13.37 -7.29 -7.44
C ILE A 1116 -13.07 -5.91 -6.84
N ILE A 1117 -13.61 -5.65 -5.65
CA ILE A 1117 -13.31 -4.44 -4.87
C ILE A 1117 -12.36 -4.85 -3.74
N ALA A 1118 -11.15 -4.31 -3.75
CA ALA A 1118 -10.13 -4.61 -2.74
C ALA A 1118 -10.37 -3.80 -1.47
N VAL A 1119 -10.29 -4.41 -0.30
CA VAL A 1119 -10.41 -3.76 1.00
C VAL A 1119 -9.02 -3.71 1.62
N THR A 1120 -8.50 -2.52 1.91
CA THR A 1120 -7.11 -2.33 2.38
C THR A 1120 -7.05 -1.55 3.69
N ALA A 1121 -6.15 -1.94 4.59
CA ALA A 1121 -5.88 -1.21 5.84
C ALA A 1121 -5.05 0.07 5.63
N LYS A 1122 -4.49 0.30 4.43
CA LYS A 1122 -3.62 1.43 4.10
C LYS A 1122 -4.23 2.31 3.01
N ALA A 1123 -4.35 3.60 3.30
CA ALA A 1123 -4.87 4.62 2.38
C ALA A 1123 -3.76 5.31 1.54
N MET A 1124 -2.60 4.68 1.36
CA MET A 1124 -1.48 5.23 0.61
C MET A 1124 -1.66 5.01 -0.90
N LYS A 1125 -1.18 5.96 -1.74
CA LYS A 1125 -1.28 5.85 -3.20
C LYS A 1125 -0.64 4.56 -3.74
N ASP A 1126 0.51 4.14 -3.19
CA ASP A 1126 1.22 2.94 -3.63
C ASP A 1126 0.39 1.65 -3.44
N ASP A 1127 -0.37 1.56 -2.35
CA ASP A 1127 -1.22 0.38 -2.10
C ASP A 1127 -2.46 0.41 -3.01
N GLN A 1128 -2.99 1.59 -3.34
CA GLN A 1128 -4.08 1.75 -4.30
C GLN A 1128 -3.64 1.33 -5.70
N GLU A 1129 -2.47 1.80 -6.13
CA GLU A 1129 -1.87 1.42 -7.42
C GLU A 1129 -1.60 -0.09 -7.48
N ARG A 1130 -1.09 -0.68 -6.39
CA ARG A 1130 -0.88 -2.14 -6.30
C ARG A 1130 -2.19 -2.94 -6.39
N CYS A 1131 -3.27 -2.48 -5.75
CA CYS A 1131 -4.58 -3.14 -5.85
C CYS A 1131 -5.13 -3.12 -7.28
N LEU A 1132 -4.96 -1.99 -7.99
CA LEU A 1132 -5.41 -1.88 -9.38
C LEU A 1132 -4.50 -2.70 -10.32
N GLN A 1133 -3.19 -2.71 -10.09
CA GLN A 1133 -2.23 -3.51 -10.86
C GLN A 1133 -2.44 -5.02 -10.70
N SER A 1134 -2.88 -5.50 -9.52
CA SER A 1134 -3.23 -6.90 -9.31
C SER A 1134 -4.51 -7.33 -10.04
N GLY A 1135 -5.28 -6.37 -10.55
CA GLY A 1135 -6.49 -6.60 -11.33
C GLY A 1135 -7.79 -6.36 -10.58
N ALA A 1136 -7.77 -5.69 -9.42
CA ALA A 1136 -8.98 -5.20 -8.77
C ALA A 1136 -9.61 -4.07 -9.60
N ASN A 1137 -10.93 -3.98 -9.56
CA ASN A 1137 -11.69 -2.94 -10.25
C ASN A 1137 -11.68 -1.62 -9.47
N ASP A 1138 -11.69 -1.72 -8.15
CA ASP A 1138 -11.71 -0.58 -7.25
C ASP A 1138 -11.15 -0.96 -5.88
N TYR A 1139 -11.03 0.01 -4.98
CA TYR A 1139 -10.55 -0.21 -3.62
C TYR A 1139 -11.35 0.57 -2.57
N LEU A 1140 -11.33 0.06 -1.34
CA LEU A 1140 -11.92 0.68 -0.17
C LEU A 1140 -10.94 0.63 1.00
N ALA A 1141 -10.68 1.78 1.62
CA ALA A 1141 -9.81 1.85 2.79
C ALA A 1141 -10.59 1.47 4.06
N LYS A 1142 -9.93 0.75 4.99
CA LYS A 1142 -10.43 0.53 6.36
C LYS A 1142 -10.06 1.74 7.24
N PRO A 1143 -10.97 2.29 8.07
CA PRO A 1143 -12.32 1.79 8.38
C PRO A 1143 -13.32 1.95 7.24
N ILE A 1144 -14.23 0.97 7.11
CA ILE A 1144 -15.16 0.86 5.98
C ILE A 1144 -16.33 1.83 6.21
N ASP A 1145 -16.46 2.79 5.32
CA ASP A 1145 -17.65 3.63 5.20
C ASP A 1145 -18.73 2.87 4.40
N LEU A 1146 -19.87 2.60 5.04
CA LEU A 1146 -20.97 1.83 4.45
C LEU A 1146 -21.61 2.55 3.27
N ASP A 1147 -21.74 3.88 3.31
CA ASP A 1147 -22.35 4.66 2.22
C ASP A 1147 -21.48 4.62 0.98
N ARG A 1148 -20.16 4.73 1.18
CA ARG A 1148 -19.17 4.56 0.11
C ARG A 1148 -19.13 3.13 -0.43
N LEU A 1149 -19.17 2.13 0.45
CA LEU A 1149 -19.20 0.71 0.07
C LEU A 1149 -20.41 0.43 -0.84
N PHE A 1150 -21.62 0.85 -0.44
CA PHE A 1150 -22.82 0.63 -1.24
C PHE A 1150 -22.77 1.37 -2.57
N SER A 1151 -22.20 2.58 -2.59
CA SER A 1151 -22.01 3.34 -3.83
C SER A 1151 -21.07 2.62 -4.81
N LEU A 1152 -19.94 2.11 -4.34
CA LEU A 1152 -19.00 1.34 -5.16
C LEU A 1152 -19.63 0.05 -5.68
N ILE A 1153 -20.37 -0.66 -4.82
CA ILE A 1153 -21.09 -1.86 -5.25
C ILE A 1153 -22.10 -1.49 -6.34
N ARG A 1154 -22.91 -0.43 -6.19
CA ARG A 1154 -23.86 0.01 -7.22
C ARG A 1154 -23.20 0.31 -8.57
N VAL A 1155 -22.02 0.92 -8.58
CA VAL A 1155 -21.26 1.23 -9.80
C VAL A 1155 -20.75 -0.05 -10.49
N TRP A 1156 -20.23 -0.99 -9.69
CA TRP A 1156 -19.58 -2.20 -10.18
C TRP A 1156 -20.51 -3.41 -10.32
N LEU A 1157 -21.78 -3.28 -9.93
CA LEU A 1157 -22.87 -4.23 -10.20
C LEU A 1157 -23.79 -3.83 -11.38
N PRO A 1158 -23.31 -3.52 -12.62
CA PRO A 1158 -24.20 -3.48 -13.78
C PRO A 1158 -24.81 -4.86 -14.07
N LYS A 1159 -25.98 -4.90 -14.73
CA LYS A 1159 -26.55 -6.13 -15.29
C LYS A 1159 -25.54 -6.76 -16.26
N MET A 1160 -24.73 -7.70 -15.80
CA MET A 1160 -23.98 -8.59 -16.70
C MET A 1160 -25.01 -9.37 -17.53
N GLU A 1161 -25.20 -8.98 -18.78
CA GLU A 1161 -25.65 -9.89 -19.83
C GLU A 1161 -24.71 -11.10 -19.80
N ARG A 1162 -25.21 -12.24 -19.35
CA ARG A 1162 -24.47 -13.51 -19.49
C ARG A 1162 -24.57 -13.90 -20.97
N ILE A 1163 -23.42 -13.96 -21.63
CA ILE A 1163 -23.25 -14.63 -22.94
C ILE A 1163 -23.62 -16.11 -22.77
#